data_AF-A0AA45WQW5-F1
#
_entry.id   AF-A0AA45WQW5-F1
#
_cell.length_a   1.000
_cell.length_b   1.000
_cell.length_c   1.000
_cell.angle_alpha   90.00
_cell.angle_beta   90.00
_cell.angle_gamma   90.00
#
_symmetry.space_group_name_H-M   'P 1'
#
loop_
_entity.id
_entity.type
_entity.pdbx_description
1 polymer ?
#
loop_
_entity_poly.entity_id
_entity_poly.type
_entity_poly.pdbx_seq_one_letter_code
_entity_poly.pdbx_strand_id
1 'polypeptide(L)'
;MSSLRTRHREFLSWVRTSEQLEVVERFGNKFSAVCLFWFDIQADGSLTEAISDLEKAMARARQIHEKWPHIRWLLTVKNDGVPSRINPVVSNHQGAQDRFIQEVHRILNQYSWVDGLDADFERLPNDQVDNIYQLYDRLFAEIKSRTANRFLHLDLPPMVAAHETIGPEKWCDYGRLKDRCDTAQIMTYGFAWAGSAPGSTAPLDWQRSVIRYAVSAFDPMQVYMGVAAYGYRWEISKYPKTASQPYRGFGGGFPDFLRWMIGELSHTDSYRGGAETQAYIPFFSYFDEQDAVHQLFLHIYDYVDAGEDADTTSLNNGRFGDRSFLTAYGKDQVVSFDGTVSDQTVDDADVVQGAMIRTGAYVSPRKPTAGETEGYAKWTFYVPEEGAYDVVAQVEYPWFDQQKLVVKIDGIPQVIGEVPQHYPYHRQVHWTKVARLTLTPGEHVFEVLGEGSQYGTIFYGFRVCRQFQESREAGEATFTLMPRKFRDRNGMAAWPYENKFKLTLEAVRRPPEPALIFYDDFRDWQDQLPSDKYIIHSGAWKVNKDKNDPAPRQYTWVSGSGKFTLNTSRFTNVTVDANLRVEEEGMAGVLFKDLWFCLNMNYKGGRYELHQGGTRLATQWPGGPLALNTYYRLRMKVRGREVVCLLNDIPVIRHTLAEEVGAGAWGVQSDVAMSCDLLVGADSHWHYPQEAMDIILPDGTEQTLGRIPRSGITWDEKWGFFYLESGDELDTRLEPPDGMDKLIIKDWDYLHSAPFTLTEGDYPVKVRMRDQGIWLSRIYLGDADGFSIAVFPFAETILRQGDIAAYEFKARGIGLWSVGQEDPQLWHMLVDQVDG
;
A
#
# COMPACT_ATOMS: atom_id res chain seq x y z
N MET A 1 -43.06 22.60 -17.57
CA MET A 1 -41.93 23.07 -16.73
C MET A 1 -41.26 21.93 -15.95
N SER A 2 -41.65 20.66 -16.13
CA SER A 2 -41.10 19.50 -15.41
C SER A 2 -39.69 19.04 -15.85
N SER A 3 -39.13 19.55 -16.96
CA SER A 3 -37.88 19.01 -17.53
C SER A 3 -36.57 19.60 -16.99
N LEU A 4 -36.60 20.59 -16.08
CA LEU A 4 -35.40 21.16 -15.45
C LEU A 4 -35.20 20.68 -14.01
N ARG A 5 -36.29 20.36 -13.29
CA ARG A 5 -36.25 19.98 -11.87
C ARG A 5 -35.70 18.56 -11.65
N THR A 6 -35.99 17.65 -12.56
CA THR A 6 -35.59 16.23 -12.50
C THR A 6 -34.44 15.88 -13.45
N ARG A 7 -33.99 16.83 -14.28
CA ARG A 7 -32.89 16.62 -15.22
C ARG A 7 -31.63 16.24 -14.46
N HIS A 8 -31.02 15.11 -14.80
CA HIS A 8 -29.84 14.55 -14.14
C HIS A 8 -30.07 14.11 -12.69
N ARG A 9 -31.33 14.00 -12.25
CA ARG A 9 -31.73 13.66 -10.88
C ARG A 9 -32.72 12.48 -10.87
N GLU A 10 -32.60 11.58 -11.83
CA GLU A 10 -33.34 10.33 -11.80
C GLU A 10 -32.86 9.48 -10.60
N PHE A 11 -33.76 8.70 -10.01
CA PHE A 11 -33.46 7.85 -8.87
C PHE A 11 -33.87 6.40 -9.17
N LEU A 12 -32.87 5.53 -9.20
CA LEU A 12 -33.00 4.09 -9.41
C LEU A 12 -32.61 3.35 -8.12
N SER A 13 -33.26 2.24 -7.79
CA SER A 13 -32.88 1.41 -6.64
C SER A 13 -33.31 -0.05 -6.82
N TRP A 14 -32.66 -0.94 -6.09
CA TRP A 14 -32.98 -2.36 -6.06
C TRP A 14 -33.90 -2.72 -4.88
N VAL A 15 -34.77 -3.70 -5.13
CA VAL A 15 -35.63 -4.36 -4.16
C VAL A 15 -35.19 -5.81 -4.04
N ARG A 16 -34.63 -6.16 -2.89
CA ARG A 16 -34.12 -7.49 -2.54
C ARG A 16 -35.15 -8.40 -1.92
N THR A 17 -36.09 -7.87 -1.14
CA THR A 17 -37.14 -8.65 -0.47
C THR A 17 -38.52 -8.06 -0.71
N SER A 18 -39.58 -8.84 -0.46
CA SER A 18 -40.95 -8.40 -0.70
C SER A 18 -41.42 -7.33 0.29
N GLU A 19 -40.81 -7.24 1.47
CA GLU A 19 -41.08 -6.20 2.48
C GLU A 19 -40.64 -4.82 2.00
N GLN A 20 -39.50 -4.74 1.30
CA GLN A 20 -38.94 -3.49 0.77
C GLN A 20 -39.86 -2.80 -0.25
N LEU A 21 -40.81 -3.52 -0.85
CA LEU A 21 -41.85 -2.92 -1.70
C LEU A 21 -42.72 -1.88 -0.97
N GLU A 22 -42.83 -1.94 0.36
CA GLU A 22 -43.56 -0.93 1.15
C GLU A 22 -42.97 0.48 0.95
N VAL A 23 -41.65 0.57 0.84
CA VAL A 23 -40.96 1.85 0.61
C VAL A 23 -41.32 2.41 -0.76
N VAL A 24 -41.27 1.56 -1.80
CA VAL A 24 -41.66 1.94 -3.18
C VAL A 24 -43.15 2.31 -3.25
N GLU A 25 -44.01 1.57 -2.55
CA GLU A 25 -45.44 1.84 -2.50
C GLU A 25 -45.75 3.22 -1.89
N ARG A 26 -45.04 3.58 -0.82
CA ARG A 26 -45.20 4.83 -0.08
C ARG A 26 -44.56 6.04 -0.76
N PHE A 27 -43.37 5.87 -1.32
CA PHE A 27 -42.55 6.94 -1.88
C PHE A 27 -42.36 6.83 -3.40
N GLY A 28 -43.26 6.16 -4.11
CA GLY A 28 -43.12 5.89 -5.54
C GLY A 28 -42.90 7.14 -6.40
N ASN A 29 -43.43 8.30 -5.99
CA ASN A 29 -43.16 9.60 -6.62
C ASN A 29 -41.67 10.01 -6.63
N LYS A 30 -40.81 9.37 -5.83
CA LYS A 30 -39.37 9.62 -5.79
C LYS A 30 -38.57 8.76 -6.77
N PHE A 31 -39.14 7.66 -7.27
CA PHE A 31 -38.42 6.71 -8.11
C PHE A 31 -38.61 7.01 -9.60
N SER A 32 -37.53 6.89 -10.36
CA SER A 32 -37.56 6.84 -11.82
C SER A 32 -37.54 5.39 -12.31
N ALA A 33 -36.89 4.50 -11.55
CA ALA A 33 -36.79 3.08 -11.87
C ALA A 33 -36.64 2.21 -10.61
N VAL A 34 -37.07 0.96 -10.70
CA VAL A 34 -36.90 -0.08 -9.67
C VAL A 34 -36.45 -1.38 -10.33
N CYS A 35 -35.42 -2.00 -9.77
CA CYS A 35 -34.87 -3.27 -10.19
C CYS A 35 -35.23 -4.38 -9.17
N LEU A 36 -35.92 -5.42 -9.62
CA LEU A 36 -36.37 -6.54 -8.77
C LEU A 36 -35.28 -7.62 -8.69
N PHE A 37 -34.56 -7.66 -7.57
CA PHE A 37 -33.33 -8.45 -7.37
C PHE A 37 -33.55 -9.96 -7.16
N TRP A 38 -34.42 -10.59 -7.96
CA TRP A 38 -35.11 -11.82 -7.59
C TRP A 38 -34.82 -13.06 -8.43
N PHE A 39 -33.92 -12.99 -9.43
CA PHE A 39 -33.56 -14.15 -10.26
C PHE A 39 -32.07 -14.45 -10.24
N ASP A 40 -31.70 -15.70 -9.96
CA ASP A 40 -30.32 -16.18 -9.93
C ASP A 40 -30.00 -17.07 -11.13
N ILE A 41 -28.88 -16.81 -11.77
CA ILE A 41 -28.31 -17.61 -12.84
C ILE A 41 -27.72 -18.90 -12.26
N GLN A 42 -28.01 -20.03 -12.89
CA GLN A 42 -27.38 -21.31 -12.61
C GLN A 42 -26.34 -21.66 -13.68
N ALA A 43 -25.42 -22.55 -13.34
CA ALA A 43 -24.31 -22.96 -14.22
C ALA A 43 -24.75 -23.57 -15.56
N ASP A 44 -25.98 -24.09 -15.66
CA ASP A 44 -26.55 -24.63 -16.90
C ASP A 44 -27.33 -23.58 -17.71
N GLY A 45 -27.32 -22.32 -17.28
CA GLY A 45 -28.10 -21.23 -17.87
C GLY A 45 -29.54 -21.14 -17.38
N SER A 46 -30.01 -22.01 -16.48
CA SER A 46 -31.35 -21.85 -15.90
C SER A 46 -31.44 -20.67 -14.93
N LEU A 47 -32.65 -20.14 -14.71
CA LEU A 47 -32.91 -19.10 -13.71
C LEU A 47 -33.72 -19.66 -12.54
N THR A 48 -33.28 -19.40 -11.32
CA THR A 48 -33.99 -19.75 -10.08
C THR A 48 -34.46 -18.51 -9.32
N GLU A 49 -35.47 -18.68 -8.48
CA GLU A 49 -36.01 -17.62 -7.63
C GLU A 49 -35.05 -17.35 -6.46
N ALA A 50 -34.71 -16.07 -6.23
CA ALA A 50 -33.84 -15.65 -5.13
C ALA A 50 -34.59 -15.32 -3.84
N ILE A 51 -35.92 -15.27 -3.89
CA ILE A 51 -36.81 -15.05 -2.73
C ILE A 51 -37.86 -16.16 -2.65
N SER A 52 -38.26 -16.54 -1.44
CA SER A 52 -39.16 -17.68 -1.21
C SER A 52 -40.63 -17.41 -1.52
N ASP A 53 -41.03 -16.14 -1.64
CA ASP A 53 -42.42 -15.70 -1.82
C ASP A 53 -42.64 -14.96 -3.15
N LEU A 54 -41.85 -15.31 -4.18
CA LEU A 54 -41.79 -14.60 -5.47
C LEU A 54 -43.16 -14.32 -6.10
N GLU A 55 -44.07 -15.30 -6.13
CA GLU A 55 -45.40 -15.12 -6.73
C GLU A 55 -46.19 -13.99 -6.07
N LYS A 56 -46.18 -13.94 -4.72
CA LYS A 56 -46.84 -12.88 -3.95
C LYS A 56 -46.13 -11.55 -4.13
N ALA A 57 -44.80 -11.56 -4.10
CA ALA A 57 -43.97 -10.38 -4.30
C ALA A 57 -44.21 -9.74 -5.68
N MET A 58 -44.26 -10.54 -6.75
CA MET A 58 -44.55 -10.09 -8.12
C MET A 58 -45.98 -9.55 -8.27
N ALA A 59 -46.96 -10.18 -7.62
CA ALA A 59 -48.33 -9.67 -7.61
C ALA A 59 -48.43 -8.29 -6.92
N ARG A 60 -47.74 -8.11 -5.79
CA ARG A 60 -47.66 -6.83 -5.09
C ARG A 60 -46.91 -5.78 -5.91
N ALA A 61 -45.76 -6.13 -6.50
CA ALA A 61 -44.99 -5.24 -7.36
C ALA A 61 -45.82 -4.73 -8.54
N ARG A 62 -46.63 -5.59 -9.17
CA ARG A 62 -47.56 -5.20 -10.23
C ARG A 62 -48.61 -4.18 -9.76
N GLN A 63 -49.19 -4.36 -8.58
CA GLN A 63 -50.15 -3.40 -8.01
C GLN A 63 -49.49 -2.03 -7.78
N ILE A 64 -48.24 -2.02 -7.32
CA ILE A 64 -47.46 -0.79 -7.11
C ILE A 64 -47.10 -0.14 -8.45
N HIS A 65 -46.73 -0.92 -9.46
CA HIS A 65 -46.54 -0.43 -10.83
C HIS A 65 -47.81 0.24 -11.39
N GLU A 66 -48.99 -0.35 -11.17
CA GLU A 66 -50.27 0.24 -11.59
C GLU A 66 -50.58 1.55 -10.84
N LYS A 67 -50.18 1.66 -9.56
CA LYS A 67 -50.27 2.89 -8.77
C LYS A 67 -49.28 3.97 -9.24
N TRP A 68 -48.07 3.57 -9.62
CA TRP A 68 -46.97 4.45 -10.01
C TRP A 68 -46.46 4.14 -11.43
N PRO A 69 -47.26 4.42 -12.47
CA PRO A 69 -46.96 4.01 -13.85
C PRO A 69 -45.78 4.76 -14.51
N HIS A 70 -45.20 5.74 -13.81
CA HIS A 70 -44.03 6.49 -14.29
C HIS A 70 -42.71 5.79 -13.94
N ILE A 71 -42.72 4.89 -12.96
CA ILE A 71 -41.53 4.13 -12.55
C ILE A 71 -41.26 3.08 -13.61
N ARG A 72 -40.01 2.99 -14.06
CA ARG A 72 -39.55 1.87 -14.90
C ARG A 72 -39.27 0.64 -14.04
N TRP A 73 -39.84 -0.51 -14.36
CA TRP A 73 -39.64 -1.75 -13.61
C TRP A 73 -38.78 -2.72 -14.40
N LEU A 74 -37.71 -3.24 -13.78
CA LEU A 74 -36.80 -4.19 -14.42
C LEU A 74 -36.70 -5.46 -13.58
N LEU A 75 -36.58 -6.62 -14.25
CA LEU A 75 -36.23 -7.87 -13.57
C LEU A 75 -34.72 -7.97 -13.52
N THR A 76 -34.14 -8.02 -12.31
CA THR A 76 -32.70 -8.26 -12.19
C THR A 76 -32.42 -9.75 -12.27
N VAL A 77 -31.48 -10.09 -13.15
CA VAL A 77 -30.91 -11.42 -13.25
C VAL A 77 -29.43 -11.35 -12.90
N LYS A 78 -29.01 -12.16 -11.93
CA LYS A 78 -27.68 -12.05 -11.32
C LYS A 78 -26.97 -13.38 -11.13
N ASN A 79 -25.65 -13.34 -10.96
CA ASN A 79 -24.87 -14.49 -10.50
C ASN A 79 -24.39 -14.37 -9.04
N ASP A 80 -24.71 -13.26 -8.35
CA ASP A 80 -24.38 -13.00 -6.94
C ASP A 80 -22.86 -13.08 -6.65
N GLY A 81 -22.06 -12.64 -7.63
CA GLY A 81 -20.59 -12.71 -7.57
C GLY A 81 -20.01 -14.13 -7.51
N VAL A 82 -20.76 -15.16 -7.94
CA VAL A 82 -20.28 -16.56 -7.98
C VAL A 82 -19.80 -16.92 -9.39
N PRO A 83 -18.48 -17.08 -9.64
CA PRO A 83 -17.96 -17.31 -10.99
C PRO A 83 -18.42 -18.63 -11.62
N SER A 84 -18.62 -19.68 -10.81
CA SER A 84 -19.04 -21.00 -11.30
C SER A 84 -20.46 -21.01 -11.89
N ARG A 85 -21.27 -20.01 -11.59
CA ARG A 85 -22.62 -19.84 -12.17
C ARG A 85 -22.58 -19.17 -13.55
N ILE A 86 -21.64 -18.25 -13.78
CA ILE A 86 -21.63 -17.39 -14.98
C ILE A 86 -20.59 -17.79 -16.03
N ASN A 87 -19.45 -18.38 -15.63
CA ASN A 87 -18.41 -18.82 -16.58
C ASN A 87 -18.91 -19.80 -17.66
N PRO A 88 -19.79 -20.78 -17.35
CA PRO A 88 -20.36 -21.64 -18.38
C PRO A 88 -21.27 -20.88 -19.37
N VAL A 89 -22.00 -19.87 -18.90
CA VAL A 89 -22.86 -19.01 -19.74
C VAL A 89 -22.02 -18.13 -20.66
N VAL A 90 -20.92 -17.55 -20.15
CA VAL A 90 -19.96 -16.77 -20.95
C VAL A 90 -19.34 -17.60 -22.06
N SER A 91 -18.86 -18.81 -21.73
CA SER A 91 -18.23 -19.72 -22.69
C SER A 91 -19.22 -20.51 -23.57
N ASN A 92 -20.52 -20.33 -23.38
CA ASN A 92 -21.61 -21.18 -23.91
C ASN A 92 -21.35 -22.69 -23.74
N HIS A 93 -20.79 -23.09 -22.60
CA HIS A 93 -20.49 -24.49 -22.31
C HIS A 93 -21.78 -25.31 -22.33
N GLN A 94 -21.83 -26.35 -23.17
CA GLN A 94 -23.00 -27.24 -23.32
C GLN A 94 -24.32 -26.50 -23.63
N GLY A 95 -24.27 -25.32 -24.27
CA GLY A 95 -25.47 -24.55 -24.61
C GLY A 95 -26.04 -23.72 -23.46
N ALA A 96 -25.29 -23.53 -22.36
CA ALA A 96 -25.74 -22.75 -21.20
C ALA A 96 -26.14 -21.31 -21.57
N GLN A 97 -25.48 -20.68 -22.54
CA GLN A 97 -25.87 -19.34 -23.01
C GLN A 97 -27.22 -19.36 -23.73
N ASP A 98 -27.44 -20.37 -24.58
CA ASP A 98 -28.70 -20.52 -25.32
C ASP A 98 -29.86 -20.71 -24.35
N ARG A 99 -29.66 -21.54 -23.32
CA ARG A 99 -30.65 -21.76 -22.26
C ARG A 99 -30.89 -20.51 -21.42
N PHE A 100 -29.83 -19.78 -21.07
CA PHE A 100 -29.94 -18.51 -20.36
C PHE A 100 -30.81 -17.51 -21.10
N ILE A 101 -30.55 -17.30 -22.39
CA ILE A 101 -31.36 -16.41 -23.22
C ILE A 101 -32.82 -16.88 -23.28
N GLN A 102 -33.07 -18.19 -23.43
CA GLN A 102 -34.44 -18.74 -23.41
C GLN A 102 -35.17 -18.45 -22.09
N GLU A 103 -34.49 -18.60 -20.95
CA GLU A 103 -35.06 -18.31 -19.63
C GLU A 103 -35.33 -16.82 -19.43
N VAL A 104 -34.46 -15.94 -19.93
CA VAL A 104 -34.71 -14.48 -19.97
C VAL A 104 -36.00 -14.18 -20.75
N HIS A 105 -36.18 -14.78 -21.93
CA HIS A 105 -37.45 -14.62 -22.66
C HIS A 105 -38.65 -15.17 -21.90
N ARG A 106 -38.50 -16.33 -21.22
CA ARG A 106 -39.56 -16.95 -20.42
C ARG A 106 -40.04 -16.01 -19.32
N ILE A 107 -39.13 -15.46 -18.49
CA ILE A 107 -39.51 -14.59 -17.37
C ILE A 107 -40.09 -13.26 -17.85
N LEU A 108 -39.55 -12.66 -18.93
CA LEU A 108 -40.08 -11.41 -19.49
C LEU A 108 -41.47 -11.61 -20.13
N ASN A 109 -41.76 -12.79 -20.67
CA ASN A 109 -43.10 -13.13 -21.15
C ASN A 109 -44.07 -13.34 -19.98
N GLN A 110 -43.63 -14.05 -18.94
CA GLN A 110 -44.43 -14.32 -17.74
C GLN A 110 -44.81 -13.03 -17.00
N TYR A 111 -43.87 -12.07 -16.92
CA TYR A 111 -44.05 -10.80 -16.24
C TYR A 111 -44.05 -9.64 -17.23
N SER A 112 -44.86 -9.75 -18.27
CA SER A 112 -44.92 -8.80 -19.40
C SER A 112 -45.26 -7.34 -19.06
N TRP A 113 -45.63 -7.05 -17.80
CA TRP A 113 -45.89 -5.69 -17.32
C TRP A 113 -44.62 -4.90 -16.97
N VAL A 114 -43.46 -5.54 -16.86
CA VAL A 114 -42.17 -4.87 -16.62
C VAL A 114 -41.62 -4.21 -17.89
N ASP A 115 -40.63 -3.34 -17.79
CA ASP A 115 -40.06 -2.63 -18.94
C ASP A 115 -38.88 -3.35 -19.58
N GLY A 116 -38.28 -4.31 -18.88
CA GLY A 116 -37.14 -5.06 -19.39
C GLY A 116 -36.32 -5.77 -18.32
N LEU A 117 -35.03 -5.89 -18.61
CA LEU A 117 -34.06 -6.64 -17.83
C LEU A 117 -33.02 -5.71 -17.22
N ASP A 118 -32.64 -6.03 -15.99
CA ASP A 118 -31.44 -5.55 -15.33
C ASP A 118 -30.44 -6.71 -15.24
N ALA A 119 -29.22 -6.51 -15.73
CA ALA A 119 -28.19 -7.54 -15.81
C ALA A 119 -27.04 -7.22 -14.85
N ASP A 120 -27.02 -7.95 -13.74
CA ASP A 120 -26.02 -7.82 -12.68
C ASP A 120 -25.06 -9.02 -12.71
N PHE A 121 -24.07 -8.94 -13.61
CA PHE A 121 -23.09 -10.00 -13.83
C PHE A 121 -21.74 -9.59 -13.24
N GLU A 122 -21.42 -10.11 -12.07
CA GLU A 122 -20.20 -9.82 -11.32
C GLU A 122 -19.20 -10.98 -11.37
N ARG A 123 -17.91 -10.70 -11.11
CA ARG A 123 -16.81 -11.67 -11.11
C ARG A 123 -16.69 -12.46 -12.39
N LEU A 124 -16.78 -11.75 -13.51
CA LEU A 124 -16.59 -12.35 -14.83
C LEU A 124 -15.11 -12.69 -15.09
N PRO A 125 -14.84 -13.70 -15.92
CA PRO A 125 -13.48 -14.20 -16.14
C PRO A 125 -12.63 -13.23 -16.96
N ASN A 126 -11.53 -12.73 -16.36
CA ASN A 126 -10.59 -11.80 -17.00
C ASN A 126 -9.84 -12.38 -18.21
N ASP A 127 -9.88 -13.70 -18.42
CA ASP A 127 -9.28 -14.42 -19.55
C ASP A 127 -10.25 -14.69 -20.70
N GLN A 128 -11.54 -14.32 -20.58
CA GLN A 128 -12.56 -14.51 -21.62
C GLN A 128 -13.28 -13.23 -22.04
N VAL A 129 -12.53 -12.13 -22.07
CA VAL A 129 -13.02 -10.77 -22.35
C VAL A 129 -13.93 -10.70 -23.60
N ASP A 130 -13.51 -11.31 -24.72
CA ASP A 130 -14.32 -11.25 -25.95
C ASP A 130 -15.63 -12.05 -25.87
N ASN A 131 -15.64 -13.18 -25.15
CA ASN A 131 -16.87 -13.97 -24.95
C ASN A 131 -17.88 -13.19 -24.09
N ILE A 132 -17.40 -12.44 -23.10
CA ILE A 132 -18.24 -11.58 -22.26
C ILE A 132 -18.93 -10.52 -23.13
N TYR A 133 -18.19 -9.83 -24.00
CA TYR A 133 -18.81 -8.82 -24.87
C TYR A 133 -19.77 -9.41 -25.90
N GLN A 134 -19.50 -10.62 -26.40
CA GLN A 134 -20.43 -11.36 -27.26
C GLN A 134 -21.72 -11.74 -26.52
N LEU A 135 -21.63 -12.15 -25.24
CA LEU A 135 -22.80 -12.39 -24.40
C LEU A 135 -23.65 -11.12 -24.27
N TYR A 136 -23.04 -9.97 -23.97
CA TYR A 136 -23.76 -8.69 -23.89
C TYR A 136 -24.34 -8.26 -25.24
N ASP A 137 -23.63 -8.43 -26.36
CA ASP A 137 -24.15 -8.17 -27.71
C ASP A 137 -25.41 -8.97 -27.98
N ARG A 138 -25.35 -10.28 -27.70
CA ARG A 138 -26.47 -11.18 -27.91
C ARG A 138 -27.63 -10.81 -27.00
N LEU A 139 -27.38 -10.62 -25.70
CA LEU A 139 -28.41 -10.24 -24.74
C LEU A 139 -29.12 -8.94 -25.17
N PHE A 140 -28.36 -7.93 -25.55
CA PHE A 140 -28.92 -6.67 -26.02
C PHE A 140 -29.76 -6.84 -27.28
N ALA A 141 -29.28 -7.58 -28.28
CA ALA A 141 -30.03 -7.86 -29.51
C ALA A 141 -31.34 -8.59 -29.23
N GLU A 142 -31.32 -9.58 -28.33
CA GLU A 142 -32.50 -10.37 -27.95
C GLU A 142 -33.52 -9.55 -27.17
N ILE A 143 -33.08 -8.66 -26.26
CA ILE A 143 -33.98 -7.74 -25.56
C ILE A 143 -34.58 -6.71 -26.53
N LYS A 144 -33.77 -6.17 -27.45
CA LYS A 144 -34.23 -5.19 -28.44
C LYS A 144 -35.17 -5.75 -29.50
N SER A 145 -35.09 -7.05 -29.79
CA SER A 145 -35.94 -7.72 -30.79
C SER A 145 -37.39 -7.93 -30.33
N ARG A 146 -37.66 -7.83 -29.02
CA ARG A 146 -39.00 -8.01 -28.45
C ARG A 146 -39.96 -6.90 -28.89
N THR A 147 -41.26 -7.08 -28.71
CA THR A 147 -42.29 -6.04 -28.95
C THR A 147 -42.54 -5.18 -27.72
N ALA A 148 -42.45 -5.79 -26.53
CA ALA A 148 -42.50 -5.16 -25.21
C ALA A 148 -41.30 -5.66 -24.36
N ASN A 149 -41.07 -5.04 -23.20
CA ASN A 149 -39.96 -5.37 -22.29
C ASN A 149 -38.56 -5.24 -22.95
N ARG A 150 -38.30 -4.11 -23.63
CA ARG A 150 -37.11 -3.92 -24.51
C ARG A 150 -35.99 -3.08 -23.89
N PHE A 151 -36.06 -2.87 -22.59
CA PHE A 151 -35.07 -2.09 -21.86
C PHE A 151 -33.98 -3.01 -21.29
N LEU A 152 -32.71 -2.67 -21.49
CA LEU A 152 -31.58 -3.36 -20.85
C LEU A 152 -30.78 -2.38 -19.99
N HIS A 153 -30.79 -2.61 -18.68
CA HIS A 153 -29.90 -1.98 -17.72
C HIS A 153 -28.73 -2.92 -17.40
N LEU A 154 -27.54 -2.37 -17.19
CA LEU A 154 -26.36 -3.13 -16.78
C LEU A 154 -25.81 -2.58 -15.47
N ASP A 155 -25.46 -3.47 -14.55
CA ASP A 155 -24.68 -3.14 -13.37
C ASP A 155 -23.21 -3.43 -13.63
N LEU A 156 -22.39 -2.38 -13.61
CA LEU A 156 -21.00 -2.44 -14.04
C LEU A 156 -20.03 -2.11 -12.90
N PRO A 157 -18.88 -2.79 -12.83
CA PRO A 157 -17.87 -2.51 -11.83
C PRO A 157 -17.26 -1.11 -12.04
N PRO A 158 -16.70 -0.50 -10.98
CA PRO A 158 -16.08 0.82 -11.07
C PRO A 158 -14.73 0.75 -11.79
N MET A 159 -14.57 1.52 -12.86
CA MET A 159 -13.36 1.59 -13.68
C MET A 159 -12.84 3.03 -13.71
N VAL A 160 -11.52 3.22 -13.61
CA VAL A 160 -10.87 4.55 -13.77
C VAL A 160 -10.25 4.75 -15.16
N ALA A 161 -10.03 3.64 -15.88
CA ALA A 161 -9.70 3.57 -17.30
C ALA A 161 -10.08 2.18 -17.83
N ALA A 162 -9.88 1.94 -19.13
CA ALA A 162 -10.13 0.63 -19.73
C ALA A 162 -9.30 -0.46 -19.01
N HIS A 163 -9.96 -1.50 -18.50
CA HIS A 163 -9.35 -2.60 -17.76
C HIS A 163 -8.63 -2.20 -16.44
N GLU A 164 -8.76 -0.94 -16.01
CA GLU A 164 -8.10 -0.40 -14.82
C GLU A 164 -9.11 -0.16 -13.69
N THR A 165 -8.99 -0.96 -12.63
CA THR A 165 -9.82 -0.89 -11.42
C THR A 165 -9.02 -1.36 -10.20
N ILE A 166 -9.44 -0.90 -9.02
CA ILE A 166 -8.95 -1.42 -7.73
C ILE A 166 -9.50 -2.83 -7.44
N GLY A 167 -10.63 -3.20 -8.05
CA GLY A 167 -11.30 -4.48 -7.86
C GLY A 167 -10.76 -5.61 -8.75
N PRO A 168 -11.37 -6.80 -8.67
CA PRO A 168 -10.93 -7.96 -9.46
C PRO A 168 -11.41 -7.94 -10.93
N GLU A 169 -12.33 -7.05 -11.31
CA GLU A 169 -13.06 -7.04 -12.60
C GLU A 169 -12.29 -6.43 -13.78
N LYS A 170 -11.07 -6.92 -14.05
CA LYS A 170 -10.18 -6.38 -15.08
C LYS A 170 -10.66 -6.61 -16.53
N TRP A 171 -11.72 -7.39 -16.76
CA TRP A 171 -12.32 -7.61 -18.07
C TRP A 171 -13.04 -6.37 -18.63
N CYS A 172 -13.48 -5.47 -17.74
CA CYS A 172 -14.44 -4.41 -18.08
C CYS A 172 -13.79 -3.24 -18.83
N ASP A 173 -14.44 -2.82 -19.91
CA ASP A 173 -14.17 -1.61 -20.67
C ASP A 173 -15.50 -1.00 -21.11
N TYR A 174 -15.85 0.13 -20.52
CA TYR A 174 -17.07 0.88 -20.82
C TYR A 174 -17.21 1.25 -22.31
N GLY A 175 -16.10 1.53 -23.00
CA GLY A 175 -16.12 1.82 -24.43
C GLY A 175 -16.62 0.65 -25.28
N ARG A 176 -16.43 -0.59 -24.79
CA ARG A 176 -16.96 -1.82 -25.38
C ARG A 176 -18.39 -2.15 -24.92
N LEU A 177 -18.98 -1.43 -23.97
CA LEU A 177 -20.35 -1.69 -23.48
C LEU A 177 -21.37 -0.63 -23.85
N LYS A 178 -20.93 0.58 -24.22
CA LYS A 178 -21.81 1.73 -24.50
C LYS A 178 -22.96 1.49 -25.49
N ASP A 179 -22.74 0.63 -26.48
CA ASP A 179 -23.72 0.31 -27.52
C ASP A 179 -24.49 -0.99 -27.24
N ARG A 180 -24.31 -1.58 -26.05
CA ARG A 180 -24.88 -2.86 -25.61
C ARG A 180 -25.88 -2.72 -24.45
N CYS A 181 -26.31 -1.50 -24.13
CA CYS A 181 -27.32 -1.23 -23.12
C CYS A 181 -28.10 0.06 -23.36
N ASP A 182 -29.25 0.21 -22.70
CA ASP A 182 -29.99 1.47 -22.65
C ASP A 182 -29.44 2.40 -21.57
N THR A 183 -29.10 1.82 -20.42
CA THR A 183 -28.49 2.51 -19.30
C THR A 183 -27.54 1.56 -18.58
N ALA A 184 -26.59 2.12 -17.84
CA ALA A 184 -25.73 1.37 -16.94
C ALA A 184 -25.66 2.11 -15.61
N GLN A 185 -25.72 1.37 -14.52
CA GLN A 185 -25.30 1.87 -13.22
C GLN A 185 -23.85 1.47 -13.00
N ILE A 186 -23.01 2.43 -12.63
CA ILE A 186 -21.63 2.16 -12.24
C ILE A 186 -21.59 1.98 -10.72
N MET A 187 -21.13 0.83 -10.24
CA MET A 187 -21.06 0.49 -8.81
C MET A 187 -19.93 1.27 -8.12
N THR A 188 -20.08 2.59 -8.01
CA THR A 188 -19.15 3.52 -7.36
C THR A 188 -19.21 3.43 -5.84
N TYR A 189 -19.19 2.20 -5.32
CA TYR A 189 -19.15 1.84 -3.91
C TYR A 189 -18.40 0.50 -3.73
N GLY A 190 -18.15 0.11 -2.48
CA GLY A 190 -17.36 -1.09 -2.17
C GLY A 190 -15.85 -0.85 -2.16
N PHE A 191 -15.42 0.42 -2.01
CA PHE A 191 -14.01 0.78 -1.85
C PHE A 191 -13.46 0.26 -0.51
N ALA A 192 -13.93 0.80 0.61
CA ALA A 192 -13.81 0.15 1.90
C ALA A 192 -14.89 -0.93 2.04
N TRP A 193 -14.53 -2.08 2.57
CA TRP A 193 -15.38 -3.25 2.69
C TRP A 193 -15.03 -4.04 3.95
N ALA A 194 -15.77 -5.12 4.21
CA ALA A 194 -15.61 -5.92 5.44
C ALA A 194 -14.14 -6.33 5.72
N GLY A 195 -13.37 -6.64 4.68
CA GLY A 195 -11.97 -7.06 4.78
C GLY A 195 -10.93 -5.93 4.75
N SER A 196 -11.32 -4.68 4.48
CA SER A 196 -10.39 -3.53 4.45
C SER A 196 -10.14 -2.94 5.84
N ALA A 197 -9.27 -1.95 5.91
CA ALA A 197 -9.25 -0.98 6.98
C ALA A 197 -10.56 -0.15 7.04
N PRO A 198 -10.92 0.42 8.21
CA PRO A 198 -11.97 1.43 8.32
C PRO A 198 -11.78 2.60 7.35
N GLY A 199 -12.83 2.90 6.59
CA GLY A 199 -12.87 4.01 5.64
C GLY A 199 -14.23 4.12 4.95
N SER A 200 -14.40 5.16 4.12
CA SER A 200 -15.62 5.33 3.33
C SER A 200 -15.82 4.19 2.34
N THR A 201 -17.05 3.67 2.25
CA THR A 201 -17.42 2.67 1.22
C THR A 201 -17.38 3.26 -0.18
N ALA A 202 -17.39 4.59 -0.30
CA ALA A 202 -17.41 5.31 -1.56
C ALA A 202 -16.71 6.69 -1.44
N PRO A 203 -15.35 6.72 -1.34
CA PRO A 203 -14.61 7.98 -1.24
C PRO A 203 -14.90 8.89 -2.44
N LEU A 204 -15.15 10.18 -2.19
CA LEU A 204 -15.69 11.07 -3.22
C LEU A 204 -14.70 11.32 -4.37
N ASP A 205 -13.40 11.39 -4.09
CA ASP A 205 -12.38 11.59 -5.12
C ASP A 205 -12.22 10.36 -6.02
N TRP A 206 -12.38 9.16 -5.45
CA TRP A 206 -12.42 7.93 -6.22
C TRP A 206 -13.70 7.85 -7.07
N GLN A 207 -14.87 8.14 -6.50
CA GLN A 207 -16.13 8.21 -7.26
C GLN A 207 -16.03 9.17 -8.44
N ARG A 208 -15.49 10.38 -8.24
CA ARG A 208 -15.25 11.36 -9.30
C ARG A 208 -14.36 10.80 -10.41
N SER A 209 -13.30 10.07 -10.06
CA SER A 209 -12.39 9.47 -11.03
C SER A 209 -13.10 8.41 -11.87
N VAL A 210 -13.89 7.55 -11.24
CA VAL A 210 -14.68 6.51 -11.92
C VAL A 210 -15.74 7.13 -12.83
N ILE A 211 -16.53 8.08 -12.34
CA ILE A 211 -17.59 8.69 -13.15
C ILE A 211 -17.03 9.55 -14.28
N ARG A 212 -15.89 10.22 -14.09
CA ARG A 212 -15.17 10.91 -15.17
C ARG A 212 -14.86 9.94 -16.32
N TYR A 213 -14.40 8.74 -16.02
CA TYR A 213 -14.18 7.73 -17.05
C TYR A 213 -15.50 7.25 -17.66
N ALA A 214 -16.50 6.94 -16.84
CA ALA A 214 -17.82 6.51 -17.31
C ALA A 214 -18.44 7.46 -18.34
N VAL A 215 -18.49 8.77 -18.04
CA VAL A 215 -19.08 9.77 -18.95
C VAL A 215 -18.16 10.16 -20.12
N SER A 216 -16.89 9.73 -20.10
CA SER A 216 -16.01 9.83 -21.28
C SER A 216 -16.26 8.71 -22.29
N ALA A 217 -16.81 7.57 -21.84
CA ALA A 217 -17.07 6.39 -22.65
C ALA A 217 -18.56 6.27 -23.07
N PHE A 218 -19.49 6.44 -22.13
CA PHE A 218 -20.93 6.44 -22.33
C PHE A 218 -21.46 7.86 -22.61
N ASP A 219 -22.66 7.97 -23.22
CA ASP A 219 -23.43 9.21 -23.09
C ASP A 219 -23.76 9.41 -21.60
N PRO A 220 -23.56 10.62 -21.00
CA PRO A 220 -23.90 10.87 -19.60
C PRO A 220 -25.34 10.47 -19.23
N MET A 221 -26.29 10.59 -20.16
CA MET A 221 -27.68 10.16 -19.94
C MET A 221 -27.88 8.65 -19.96
N GLN A 222 -26.87 7.83 -20.30
CA GLN A 222 -26.90 6.39 -20.09
C GLN A 222 -26.45 6.01 -18.66
N VAL A 223 -25.76 6.90 -17.94
CA VAL A 223 -25.04 6.56 -16.71
C VAL A 223 -25.85 6.92 -15.46
N TYR A 224 -26.04 5.95 -14.57
CA TYR A 224 -26.35 6.21 -13.16
C TYR A 224 -25.08 6.05 -12.32
N MET A 225 -24.84 6.99 -11.42
CA MET A 225 -23.78 6.85 -10.41
C MET A 225 -24.29 6.00 -9.25
N GLY A 226 -23.62 4.90 -8.93
CA GLY A 226 -23.95 4.04 -7.81
C GLY A 226 -23.67 4.71 -6.47
N VAL A 227 -24.60 4.58 -5.52
CA VAL A 227 -24.51 5.12 -4.17
C VAL A 227 -24.83 4.02 -3.17
N ALA A 228 -23.96 3.85 -2.17
CA ALA A 228 -24.19 2.91 -1.08
C ALA A 228 -25.12 3.53 -0.02
N ALA A 229 -26.17 2.80 0.35
CA ALA A 229 -27.00 3.08 1.53
C ALA A 229 -26.50 2.33 2.79
N TYR A 230 -25.29 1.78 2.73
CA TYR A 230 -24.72 0.93 3.77
C TYR A 230 -23.27 1.34 4.07
N GLY A 231 -22.83 0.95 5.27
CA GLY A 231 -21.46 1.13 5.73
C GLY A 231 -20.92 -0.15 6.35
N TYR A 232 -19.81 -0.03 7.07
CA TYR A 232 -19.29 -1.14 7.88
C TYR A 232 -18.88 -0.67 9.27
N ARG A 233 -18.90 -1.61 10.20
CA ARG A 233 -18.26 -1.52 11.52
C ARG A 233 -17.10 -2.50 11.56
N TRP A 234 -15.89 -1.99 11.73
CA TRP A 234 -14.65 -2.76 11.83
C TRP A 234 -14.23 -2.90 13.28
N GLU A 235 -14.03 -4.13 13.70
CA GLU A 235 -13.35 -4.42 14.95
C GLU A 235 -11.84 -4.14 14.81
N ILE A 236 -11.29 -3.34 15.72
CA ILE A 236 -9.89 -2.89 15.67
C ILE A 236 -9.11 -3.23 16.95
N SER A 237 -9.57 -4.21 17.73
CA SER A 237 -8.89 -4.69 18.94
C SER A 237 -8.39 -6.14 18.84
N LYS A 238 -8.72 -6.82 17.74
CA LYS A 238 -8.40 -8.22 17.47
C LYS A 238 -8.22 -8.45 15.97
N TYR A 239 -7.34 -9.38 15.64
CA TYR A 239 -7.15 -9.84 14.27
C TYR A 239 -8.27 -10.81 13.84
N PRO A 240 -8.69 -10.81 12.57
CA PRO A 240 -9.64 -11.79 12.06
C PRO A 240 -9.00 -13.19 12.07
N LYS A 241 -9.35 -14.02 13.06
CA LYS A 241 -8.81 -15.38 13.20
C LYS A 241 -9.96 -16.39 13.29
N THR A 242 -10.60 -16.73 12.18
CA THR A 242 -11.25 -18.05 11.91
C THR A 242 -12.03 -18.05 10.59
N ALA A 243 -12.29 -19.25 10.04
CA ALA A 243 -13.22 -19.45 8.92
C ALA A 243 -14.67 -19.00 9.22
N SER A 244 -15.05 -18.81 10.49
CA SER A 244 -16.40 -18.37 10.89
C SER A 244 -16.59 -16.84 10.83
N GLN A 245 -15.51 -16.05 10.87
CA GLN A 245 -15.51 -14.60 10.70
C GLN A 245 -14.25 -14.21 9.92
N PRO A 246 -14.25 -14.40 8.58
CA PRO A 246 -13.06 -14.20 7.76
C PRO A 246 -12.60 -12.73 7.68
N TYR A 247 -13.44 -11.79 8.12
CA TYR A 247 -13.23 -10.36 8.01
C TYR A 247 -13.49 -9.65 9.35
N ARG A 248 -12.79 -8.53 9.57
CA ARG A 248 -12.97 -7.67 10.75
C ARG A 248 -14.22 -6.80 10.71
N GLY A 249 -14.75 -6.54 9.51
CA GLY A 249 -15.87 -5.64 9.27
C GLY A 249 -17.22 -6.34 9.19
N PHE A 250 -18.25 -5.69 9.73
CA PHE A 250 -19.65 -6.10 9.66
C PHE A 250 -20.45 -5.04 8.92
N GLY A 251 -21.11 -5.43 7.83
CA GLY A 251 -21.96 -4.53 7.05
C GLY A 251 -23.28 -4.24 7.76
N GLY A 252 -23.77 -3.01 7.62
CA GLY A 252 -25.05 -2.58 8.19
C GLY A 252 -25.67 -1.43 7.40
N GLY A 253 -26.99 -1.27 7.52
CA GLY A 253 -27.68 -0.05 7.06
C GLY A 253 -27.65 1.03 8.14
N PHE A 254 -28.12 2.23 7.82
CA PHE A 254 -28.27 3.34 8.76
C PHE A 254 -29.00 2.94 10.06
N PRO A 255 -30.08 2.13 10.05
CA PRO A 255 -30.72 1.70 11.29
C PRO A 255 -29.82 0.84 12.19
N ASP A 256 -28.93 0.02 11.64
CA ASP A 256 -28.00 -0.78 12.45
C ASP A 256 -26.98 0.13 13.15
N PHE A 257 -26.46 1.17 12.47
CA PHE A 257 -25.56 2.15 13.07
C PHE A 257 -26.22 2.96 14.18
N LEU A 258 -27.47 3.40 14.01
CA LEU A 258 -28.24 4.05 15.07
C LEU A 258 -28.40 3.14 16.30
N ARG A 259 -28.58 1.84 16.09
CA ARG A 259 -28.74 0.87 17.18
C ARG A 259 -27.41 0.57 17.88
N TRP A 260 -26.29 0.52 17.16
CA TRP A 260 -24.95 0.49 17.78
C TRP A 260 -24.67 1.76 18.57
N MET A 261 -25.01 2.91 18.01
CA MET A 261 -24.93 4.21 18.65
C MET A 261 -25.65 4.17 20.01
N ILE A 262 -26.95 3.93 20.05
CA ILE A 262 -27.69 3.94 21.34
C ILE A 262 -27.37 2.73 22.25
N GLY A 263 -26.41 1.87 21.85
CA GLY A 263 -26.00 0.70 22.59
C GLY A 263 -27.05 -0.41 22.64
N GLU A 264 -27.97 -0.49 21.67
CA GLU A 264 -28.95 -1.57 21.55
C GLU A 264 -28.33 -2.83 20.93
N LEU A 265 -27.34 -2.66 20.04
CA LEU A 265 -26.62 -3.76 19.41
C LEU A 265 -25.23 -3.95 20.01
N SER A 266 -24.88 -5.20 20.27
CA SER A 266 -23.50 -5.58 20.57
C SER A 266 -22.59 -5.44 19.37
N HIS A 267 -21.33 -5.18 19.69
CA HIS A 267 -20.26 -4.96 18.73
C HIS A 267 -19.09 -5.94 18.97
N THR A 268 -18.98 -6.57 20.14
CA THR A 268 -17.95 -7.58 20.42
C THR A 268 -18.36 -8.99 20.00
N ASP A 269 -19.67 -9.27 20.01
CA ASP A 269 -20.23 -10.58 19.70
C ASP A 269 -20.74 -10.71 18.26
N SER A 270 -20.86 -11.95 17.80
CA SER A 270 -21.42 -12.32 16.49
C SER A 270 -22.90 -11.94 16.41
N TYR A 271 -23.15 -10.66 16.10
CA TYR A 271 -24.38 -10.07 15.57
C TYR A 271 -25.72 -10.54 16.18
N ARG A 272 -26.36 -9.66 16.96
CA ARG A 272 -27.77 -9.76 17.44
C ARG A 272 -28.05 -10.93 18.41
N GLY A 273 -27.40 -10.95 19.57
CA GLY A 273 -27.78 -11.88 20.66
C GLY A 273 -26.67 -12.30 21.62
N GLY A 274 -25.54 -11.59 21.61
CA GLY A 274 -24.39 -11.83 22.48
C GLY A 274 -24.64 -11.53 23.96
N ALA A 275 -23.76 -12.05 24.82
CA ALA A 275 -23.77 -11.72 26.24
C ALA A 275 -23.01 -10.42 26.45
N GLU A 276 -23.72 -9.33 26.72
CA GLU A 276 -23.12 -8.01 26.93
C GLU A 276 -22.22 -8.02 28.17
N THR A 277 -20.92 -8.00 27.94
CA THR A 277 -19.86 -7.86 28.96
C THR A 277 -19.55 -6.39 29.23
N GLN A 278 -19.60 -5.55 28.19
CA GLN A 278 -19.17 -4.15 28.27
C GLN A 278 -20.34 -3.20 28.61
N ALA A 279 -20.02 -2.15 29.35
CA ALA A 279 -20.94 -1.03 29.54
C ALA A 279 -20.88 -0.11 28.31
N TYR A 280 -22.02 0.02 27.62
CA TYR A 280 -22.16 0.87 26.44
C TYR A 280 -21.91 2.34 26.76
N ILE A 281 -20.70 2.81 26.50
CA ILE A 281 -20.36 4.23 26.63
C ILE A 281 -20.98 5.05 25.48
N PRO A 282 -21.25 6.36 25.69
CA PRO A 282 -21.71 7.23 24.64
C PRO A 282 -20.63 7.28 23.59
N PHE A 283 -21.04 7.10 22.35
CA PHE A 283 -20.18 7.20 21.19
C PHE A 283 -20.07 8.66 20.77
N PHE A 284 -18.93 9.01 20.20
CA PHE A 284 -18.77 10.22 19.43
C PHE A 284 -18.90 9.86 17.95
N SER A 285 -19.73 10.60 17.21
CA SER A 285 -19.67 10.56 15.75
C SER A 285 -19.04 11.84 15.23
N TYR A 286 -17.98 11.68 14.45
CA TYR A 286 -17.41 12.75 13.64
C TYR A 286 -18.03 12.70 12.25
N PHE A 287 -18.32 13.88 11.69
CA PHE A 287 -18.66 14.00 10.28
C PHE A 287 -17.38 14.25 9.51
N ASP A 288 -16.97 13.28 8.69
CA ASP A 288 -15.86 13.45 7.78
C ASP A 288 -16.29 14.35 6.61
N GLU A 289 -15.73 15.55 6.54
CA GLU A 289 -16.02 16.52 5.49
C GLU A 289 -15.46 16.08 4.11
N GLN A 290 -14.41 15.26 4.08
CA GLN A 290 -13.79 14.83 2.82
C GLN A 290 -14.72 13.91 2.04
N ASP A 291 -15.23 12.86 2.70
CA ASP A 291 -16.12 11.89 2.06
C ASP A 291 -17.60 12.07 2.40
N ALA A 292 -17.93 13.07 3.23
CA ALA A 292 -19.27 13.39 3.70
C ALA A 292 -19.96 12.23 4.43
N VAL A 293 -19.23 11.45 5.24
CA VAL A 293 -19.73 10.27 5.97
C VAL A 293 -19.61 10.45 7.48
N HIS A 294 -20.37 9.66 8.25
CA HIS A 294 -20.18 9.57 9.68
C HIS A 294 -19.12 8.53 10.03
N GLN A 295 -18.20 8.88 10.92
CA GLN A 295 -17.32 7.95 11.61
C GLN A 295 -17.75 7.84 13.07
N LEU A 296 -17.88 6.61 13.57
CA LEU A 296 -18.39 6.26 14.89
C LEU A 296 -17.33 5.47 15.66
N PHE A 297 -17.00 5.93 16.86
CA PHE A 297 -16.06 5.23 17.75
C PHE A 297 -16.83 4.50 18.85
N LEU A 298 -16.65 3.18 18.92
CA LEU A 298 -17.35 2.31 19.86
C LEU A 298 -16.34 1.73 20.87
N HIS A 299 -16.50 2.08 22.15
CA HIS A 299 -15.64 1.64 23.27
C HIS A 299 -14.17 2.04 23.16
N ILE A 300 -13.92 3.15 22.47
CA ILE A 300 -12.64 3.87 22.48
C ILE A 300 -12.70 4.92 23.56
N TYR A 301 -11.76 4.87 24.50
CA TYR A 301 -11.65 5.77 25.64
C TYR A 301 -10.76 6.97 25.35
N ASP A 302 -9.80 6.80 24.45
CA ASP A 302 -8.95 7.89 23.97
C ASP A 302 -8.31 7.52 22.64
N TYR A 303 -7.89 8.53 21.86
CA TYR A 303 -7.06 8.33 20.69
C TYR A 303 -6.18 9.55 20.43
N VAL A 304 -5.02 9.32 19.82
CA VAL A 304 -4.05 10.37 19.50
C VAL A 304 -3.55 10.21 18.07
N ASP A 305 -3.53 11.32 17.32
CA ASP A 305 -2.99 11.38 15.97
C ASP A 305 -1.46 11.55 16.00
N ALA A 306 -0.75 10.84 15.12
CA ALA A 306 0.71 10.86 15.06
C ALA A 306 1.32 12.25 14.78
N GLY A 307 0.52 13.24 14.34
CA GLY A 307 0.96 14.60 14.02
C GLY A 307 0.53 15.69 15.02
N GLU A 308 -0.18 15.35 16.09
CA GLU A 308 -0.68 16.34 17.07
C GLU A 308 0.27 16.55 18.27
N ASP A 309 1.21 15.63 18.49
CA ASP A 309 2.15 15.72 19.59
C ASP A 309 3.48 16.37 19.21
N ALA A 310 4.17 16.91 20.23
CA ALA A 310 5.50 17.44 20.10
C ALA A 310 6.49 16.30 19.80
N ASP A 311 6.68 15.99 18.52
CA ASP A 311 7.80 15.17 18.07
C ASP A 311 9.10 15.82 18.56
N THR A 312 9.80 15.10 19.44
CA THR A 312 11.05 15.54 20.05
C THR A 312 12.24 14.70 19.56
N THR A 313 12.07 13.87 18.53
CA THR A 313 13.13 12.96 18.05
C THR A 313 13.24 12.90 16.51
N SER A 314 14.20 12.12 16.00
CA SER A 314 14.60 12.01 14.58
C SER A 314 13.55 11.40 13.63
N LEU A 315 12.25 11.48 13.93
CA LEU A 315 11.20 10.95 13.06
C LEU A 315 10.86 11.92 11.93
N ASN A 316 10.46 11.36 10.80
CA ASN A 316 9.86 12.10 9.70
C ASN A 316 8.35 12.16 9.95
N ASN A 317 7.78 13.35 9.84
CA ASN A 317 6.34 13.56 9.90
C ASN A 317 5.80 14.05 8.54
N GLY A 318 4.52 13.80 8.30
CA GLY A 318 3.84 14.25 7.10
C GLY A 318 2.35 13.94 7.13
N ARG A 319 1.68 14.15 5.99
CA ARG A 319 0.29 13.77 5.79
C ARG A 319 0.14 12.95 4.51
N PHE A 320 -0.68 11.90 4.59
CA PHE A 320 -1.16 11.15 3.43
C PHE A 320 -2.69 11.31 3.37
N GLY A 321 -3.15 12.18 2.48
CA GLY A 321 -4.53 12.67 2.53
C GLY A 321 -4.75 13.53 3.77
N ASP A 322 -5.77 13.18 4.56
CA ASP A 322 -6.10 13.79 5.85
C ASP A 322 -5.33 13.18 7.03
N ARG A 323 -4.72 12.00 6.85
CA ARG A 323 -4.03 11.26 7.92
C ARG A 323 -2.60 11.76 8.12
N SER A 324 -2.31 12.22 9.33
CA SER A 324 -0.93 12.50 9.74
C SER A 324 -0.17 11.18 9.94
N PHE A 325 1.14 11.17 9.68
CA PHE A 325 1.97 10.00 9.93
C PHE A 325 3.34 10.35 10.50
N LEU A 326 3.92 9.38 11.20
CA LEU A 326 5.32 9.34 11.61
C LEU A 326 6.03 8.12 11.02
N THR A 327 7.28 8.29 10.58
CA THR A 327 8.12 7.20 10.06
C THR A 327 9.60 7.54 10.14
N ALA A 328 10.47 6.53 10.06
CA ALA A 328 11.89 6.72 9.85
C ALA A 328 12.36 5.96 8.61
N TYR A 329 13.05 6.64 7.69
CA TYR A 329 13.56 6.02 6.46
C TYR A 329 14.94 5.37 6.63
N GLY A 330 15.54 5.50 7.82
CA GLY A 330 16.82 4.91 8.19
C GLY A 330 16.94 4.82 9.71
N LYS A 331 18.06 4.26 10.19
CA LYS A 331 18.40 4.24 11.62
C LYS A 331 19.61 5.11 11.87
N ASP A 332 19.54 5.91 12.93
CA ASP A 332 20.67 6.71 13.41
C ASP A 332 21.55 5.89 14.35
N GLN A 333 22.85 6.19 14.36
CA GLN A 333 23.76 5.64 15.36
C GLN A 333 23.58 6.40 16.68
N VAL A 334 23.25 5.67 17.74
CA VAL A 334 23.29 6.18 19.11
C VAL A 334 24.52 5.59 19.79
N VAL A 335 25.32 6.44 20.43
CA VAL A 335 26.61 6.04 21.02
C VAL A 335 26.73 6.50 22.46
N SER A 336 27.44 5.71 23.27
CA SER A 336 27.89 6.13 24.60
C SER A 336 29.36 5.74 24.82
N PHE A 337 30.06 6.60 25.56
CA PHE A 337 31.47 6.44 25.91
C PHE A 337 31.59 6.50 27.43
N ASP A 338 31.84 5.37 28.06
CA ASP A 338 32.08 5.29 29.50
C ASP A 338 33.59 5.37 29.80
N GLY A 339 33.94 6.18 30.81
CA GLY A 339 35.32 6.37 31.25
C GLY A 339 36.26 6.87 30.15
N THR A 340 35.86 7.87 29.37
CA THR A 340 36.72 8.51 28.36
C THR A 340 37.97 9.10 29.01
N VAL A 341 39.14 8.68 28.55
CA VAL A 341 40.46 9.17 29.00
C VAL A 341 41.15 10.04 27.95
N SER A 342 40.75 9.94 26.68
CA SER A 342 41.23 10.79 25.59
C SER A 342 40.12 11.01 24.55
N ASP A 343 40.02 12.24 24.05
CA ASP A 343 39.16 12.65 22.93
C ASP A 343 40.02 13.52 22.00
N GLN A 344 40.30 13.01 20.80
CA GLN A 344 41.28 13.56 19.86
C GLN A 344 40.58 13.94 18.56
N THR A 345 40.76 15.18 18.15
CA THR A 345 40.30 15.72 16.87
C THR A 345 41.46 15.86 15.89
N VAL A 346 41.18 16.26 14.66
CA VAL A 346 42.23 16.55 13.67
C VAL A 346 43.13 17.73 14.05
N ASP A 347 42.64 18.67 14.85
CA ASP A 347 43.45 19.80 15.31
C ASP A 347 44.50 19.38 16.36
N ASP A 348 44.26 18.27 17.06
CA ASP A 348 45.17 17.70 18.06
C ASP A 348 46.30 16.84 17.45
N ALA A 349 46.34 16.68 16.12
CA ALA A 349 47.36 15.89 15.45
C ALA A 349 48.76 16.53 15.58
N ASP A 350 49.73 15.77 16.11
CA ASP A 350 51.14 16.18 16.19
C ASP A 350 51.75 16.42 14.81
N VAL A 351 51.39 15.55 13.86
CA VAL A 351 51.94 15.54 12.51
C VAL A 351 50.82 15.22 11.54
N VAL A 352 50.74 15.98 10.45
CA VAL A 352 49.98 15.62 9.24
C VAL A 352 50.84 15.99 8.04
N GLN A 353 51.26 15.01 7.25
CA GLN A 353 52.22 15.21 6.16
C GLN A 353 52.01 14.23 4.99
N GLY A 354 52.77 14.44 3.91
CA GLY A 354 52.70 13.64 2.69
C GLY A 354 51.38 13.83 1.95
N ALA A 355 50.95 12.81 1.22
CA ALA A 355 49.71 12.77 0.46
C ALA A 355 48.45 12.63 1.36
N MET A 356 48.29 13.51 2.34
CA MET A 356 47.15 13.58 3.26
C MET A 356 46.40 14.92 3.06
N ILE A 357 45.11 14.85 2.73
CA ILE A 357 44.24 16.03 2.78
C ILE A 357 44.00 16.36 4.25
N ARG A 358 44.17 17.63 4.63
CA ARG A 358 43.83 18.14 5.96
C ARG A 358 42.85 19.30 5.81
N THR A 359 41.73 19.21 6.51
CA THR A 359 40.82 20.34 6.74
C THR A 359 40.80 20.67 8.24
N GLY A 360 40.04 21.68 8.65
CA GLY A 360 39.79 21.94 10.08
C GLY A 360 38.89 20.91 10.76
N ALA A 361 38.37 19.91 10.03
CA ALA A 361 37.45 18.91 10.56
C ALA A 361 37.95 17.47 10.40
N TYR A 362 38.75 17.17 9.37
CA TYR A 362 39.15 15.81 9.04
C TYR A 362 40.50 15.72 8.33
N VAL A 363 41.07 14.52 8.34
CA VAL A 363 42.13 14.09 7.42
C VAL A 363 41.65 12.98 6.50
N SER A 364 42.20 12.93 5.29
CA SER A 364 41.89 11.87 4.33
C SER A 364 43.10 11.56 3.45
N PRO A 365 43.53 10.29 3.32
CA PRO A 365 44.64 9.95 2.45
C PRO A 365 44.22 10.16 1.00
N ARG A 366 45.11 10.71 0.19
CA ARG A 366 44.92 10.85 -1.26
C ARG A 366 46.06 10.18 -2.01
N LYS A 367 45.83 9.89 -3.29
CA LYS A 367 46.88 9.36 -4.15
C LYS A 367 48.09 10.33 -4.17
N PRO A 368 49.31 9.86 -3.88
CA PRO A 368 50.50 10.70 -3.99
C PRO A 368 50.71 11.18 -5.43
N THR A 369 51.17 12.42 -5.55
CA THR A 369 51.66 12.96 -6.82
C THR A 369 53.12 12.55 -7.05
N ALA A 370 53.64 12.73 -8.27
CA ALA A 370 55.00 12.27 -8.58
C ALA A 370 56.06 12.93 -7.67
N GLY A 371 56.81 12.10 -6.92
CA GLY A 371 57.84 12.56 -5.97
C GLY A 371 57.34 12.84 -4.55
N GLU A 372 56.03 12.66 -4.29
CA GLU A 372 55.42 12.82 -2.98
C GLU A 372 55.40 11.49 -2.20
N THR A 373 55.58 11.55 -0.87
CA THR A 373 55.44 10.37 0.01
C THR A 373 53.97 10.08 0.32
N GLU A 374 53.67 8.85 0.71
CA GLU A 374 52.34 8.47 1.22
C GLU A 374 51.89 9.37 2.37
N GLY A 375 50.57 9.54 2.49
CA GLY A 375 49.97 10.31 3.56
C GLY A 375 50.30 9.73 4.94
N TYR A 376 50.54 10.58 5.93
CA TYR A 376 50.79 10.15 7.30
C TYR A 376 50.25 11.18 8.29
N ALA A 377 49.52 10.71 9.30
CA ALA A 377 49.10 11.51 10.43
C ALA A 377 49.37 10.79 11.75
N LYS A 378 49.74 11.56 12.79
CA LYS A 378 50.10 11.04 14.12
C LYS A 378 49.47 11.88 15.22
N TRP A 379 49.00 11.21 16.26
CA TRP A 379 48.56 11.77 17.52
C TRP A 379 49.25 11.07 18.69
N THR A 380 49.69 11.84 19.67
CA THR A 380 50.10 11.35 20.99
C THR A 380 48.97 11.61 21.97
N PHE A 381 48.58 10.59 22.74
CA PHE A 381 47.55 10.68 23.77
C PHE A 381 48.01 10.06 25.08
N TYR A 382 47.43 10.49 26.20
CA TYR A 382 47.82 10.03 27.52
C TYR A 382 46.76 9.12 28.14
N VAL A 383 47.20 8.03 28.77
CA VAL A 383 46.35 7.13 29.56
C VAL A 383 46.77 7.24 31.04
N PRO A 384 45.84 7.51 31.98
CA PRO A 384 46.19 7.80 33.38
C PRO A 384 46.49 6.56 34.21
N GLU A 385 45.93 5.41 33.85
CA GLU A 385 45.96 4.19 34.65
C GLU A 385 46.02 2.96 33.73
N GLU A 386 46.59 1.87 34.24
CA GLU A 386 46.57 0.62 33.49
C GLU A 386 45.12 0.10 33.34
N GLY A 387 44.80 -0.45 32.18
CA GLY A 387 43.61 -1.27 32.03
C GLY A 387 43.15 -1.45 30.60
N ALA A 388 41.98 -2.07 30.44
CA ALA A 388 41.36 -2.29 29.14
C ALA A 388 40.57 -1.05 28.69
N TYR A 389 40.87 -0.59 27.48
CA TYR A 389 40.24 0.55 26.83
C TYR A 389 39.78 0.18 25.42
N ASP A 390 38.64 0.74 25.03
CA ASP A 390 38.20 0.79 23.65
C ASP A 390 38.80 2.03 22.98
N VAL A 391 39.44 1.83 21.83
CA VAL A 391 39.85 2.89 20.92
C VAL A 391 38.81 2.94 19.81
N VAL A 392 38.18 4.10 19.62
CA VAL A 392 37.02 4.28 18.73
C VAL A 392 37.30 5.44 17.81
N ALA A 393 37.18 5.24 16.50
CA ALA A 393 37.43 6.27 15.50
C ALA A 393 36.12 6.85 14.99
N GLN A 394 36.12 8.15 14.68
CA GLN A 394 35.04 8.79 13.93
C GLN A 394 35.45 8.90 12.46
N VAL A 395 34.67 8.29 11.58
CA VAL A 395 35.00 8.16 10.15
C VAL A 395 33.77 8.42 9.29
N GLU A 396 34.03 8.68 8.00
CA GLU A 396 33.01 8.67 6.96
C GLU A 396 33.55 7.90 5.76
N TYR A 397 32.66 7.15 5.11
CA TYR A 397 32.95 6.37 3.91
C TYR A 397 32.24 7.00 2.71
N PRO A 398 32.88 7.95 1.99
CA PRO A 398 32.19 8.74 0.97
C PRO A 398 31.80 7.93 -0.26
N TRP A 399 32.49 6.82 -0.51
CA TRP A 399 32.21 5.91 -1.63
C TRP A 399 32.66 4.48 -1.35
N PHE A 400 32.24 3.52 -2.20
CA PHE A 400 32.44 2.07 -1.96
C PHE A 400 33.90 1.61 -2.02
N ASP A 401 34.78 2.39 -2.61
CA ASP A 401 36.23 2.19 -2.67
C ASP A 401 36.99 3.17 -1.76
N GLN A 402 36.29 3.87 -0.86
CA GLN A 402 36.79 4.89 0.06
C GLN A 402 36.34 4.61 1.49
N GLN A 403 36.61 3.39 1.96
CA GLN A 403 36.07 2.86 3.21
C GLN A 403 37.07 2.00 3.98
N LYS A 404 38.37 2.29 3.84
CA LYS A 404 39.43 1.57 4.53
C LYS A 404 40.55 2.51 4.94
N LEU A 405 40.91 2.49 6.21
CA LEU A 405 42.09 3.14 6.76
C LEU A 405 42.97 2.10 7.48
N VAL A 406 44.26 2.15 7.20
CA VAL A 406 45.29 1.45 7.97
C VAL A 406 45.75 2.39 9.06
N VAL A 407 45.68 1.92 10.31
CA VAL A 407 46.11 2.68 11.48
C VAL A 407 47.08 1.87 12.33
N LYS A 408 47.83 2.53 13.20
CA LYS A 408 48.66 1.88 14.22
C LYS A 408 48.38 2.47 15.58
N ILE A 409 48.36 1.62 16.60
CA ILE A 409 48.29 2.03 18.00
C ILE A 409 49.53 1.45 18.68
N ASP A 410 50.43 2.31 19.14
CA ASP A 410 51.76 1.94 19.66
C ASP A 410 52.54 1.02 18.69
N GLY A 411 52.47 1.31 17.40
CA GLY A 411 53.10 0.51 16.35
C GLY A 411 52.36 -0.78 15.98
N ILE A 412 51.31 -1.17 16.71
CA ILE A 412 50.49 -2.35 16.41
C ILE A 412 49.49 -2.00 15.30
N PRO A 413 49.53 -2.67 14.14
CA PRO A 413 48.63 -2.36 13.03
C PRO A 413 47.19 -2.75 13.32
N GLN A 414 46.26 -1.90 12.89
CA GLN A 414 44.82 -2.09 12.91
C GLN A 414 44.23 -1.63 11.57
N VAL A 415 43.01 -2.05 11.28
CA VAL A 415 42.26 -1.61 10.10
C VAL A 415 40.92 -1.06 10.55
N ILE A 416 40.59 0.13 10.06
CA ILE A 416 39.26 0.71 10.18
C ILE A 416 38.58 0.56 8.82
N GLY A 417 37.35 0.03 8.81
CA GLY A 417 36.57 -0.13 7.59
C GLY A 417 36.44 -1.59 7.15
N GLU A 418 36.55 -1.85 5.85
CA GLU A 418 36.26 -3.17 5.24
C GLU A 418 34.86 -3.69 5.57
N VAL A 419 33.88 -2.80 5.46
CA VAL A 419 32.50 -3.08 5.82
C VAL A 419 31.75 -3.86 4.72
N PRO A 420 30.64 -4.54 5.06
CA PRO A 420 29.78 -5.21 4.09
C PRO A 420 29.29 -4.27 2.99
N GLN A 421 28.95 -4.79 1.81
CA GLN A 421 28.45 -3.95 0.71
C GLN A 421 27.14 -3.21 1.04
N HIS A 422 26.31 -3.77 1.93
CA HIS A 422 25.05 -3.17 2.39
C HIS A 422 25.23 -2.33 3.67
N TYR A 423 26.43 -1.82 3.94
CA TYR A 423 26.72 -1.12 5.19
C TYR A 423 25.84 0.13 5.39
N PRO A 424 24.98 0.18 6.43
CA PRO A 424 23.96 1.23 6.54
C PRO A 424 24.48 2.65 6.72
N TYR A 425 25.70 2.83 7.26
CA TYR A 425 26.32 4.15 7.45
C TYR A 425 27.17 4.62 6.27
N HIS A 426 27.04 3.98 5.09
CA HIS A 426 27.67 4.51 3.90
C HIS A 426 27.27 5.97 3.66
N ARG A 427 28.26 6.83 3.41
CA ARG A 427 28.09 8.28 3.21
C ARG A 427 27.56 9.02 4.44
N GLN A 428 27.80 8.48 5.63
CA GLN A 428 27.48 9.12 6.91
C GLN A 428 28.70 9.14 7.82
N VAL A 429 28.84 10.23 8.60
CA VAL A 429 29.80 10.31 9.69
C VAL A 429 29.32 9.41 10.83
N HIS A 430 30.16 8.49 11.28
CA HIS A 430 29.81 7.54 12.34
C HIS A 430 31.03 7.16 13.17
N TRP A 431 30.79 6.63 14.36
CA TRP A 431 31.81 6.04 15.22
C TRP A 431 31.98 4.55 14.93
N THR A 432 33.21 4.07 14.94
CA THR A 432 33.51 2.66 14.78
C THR A 432 34.62 2.24 15.75
N LYS A 433 34.42 1.09 16.40
CA LYS A 433 35.41 0.53 17.31
C LYS A 433 36.61 0.03 16.50
N VAL A 434 37.80 0.58 16.80
CA VAL A 434 39.06 0.19 16.16
C VAL A 434 39.62 -1.06 16.83
N ALA A 435 39.78 -1.01 18.15
CA ALA A 435 40.34 -2.11 18.94
C ALA A 435 39.92 -1.99 20.41
N ARG A 436 40.01 -3.11 21.15
CA ARG A 436 40.04 -3.11 22.62
C ARG A 436 41.43 -3.53 23.06
N LEU A 437 42.14 -2.66 23.77
CA LEU A 437 43.55 -2.82 24.11
C LEU A 437 43.76 -2.68 25.61
N THR A 438 44.75 -3.39 26.16
CA THR A 438 45.27 -3.11 27.50
C THR A 438 46.37 -2.08 27.38
N LEU A 439 46.14 -0.87 27.89
CA LEU A 439 47.10 0.24 27.84
C LEU A 439 47.68 0.48 29.23
N THR A 440 48.97 0.80 29.30
CA THR A 440 49.68 1.17 30.53
C THR A 440 49.49 2.65 30.84
N PRO A 441 49.76 3.13 32.07
CA PRO A 441 49.81 4.56 32.33
C PRO A 441 50.93 5.21 31.51
N GLY A 442 50.66 6.30 30.81
CA GLY A 442 51.69 7.01 30.03
C GLY A 442 51.21 7.55 28.69
N GLU A 443 52.16 8.00 27.88
CA GLU A 443 51.93 8.44 26.50
C GLU A 443 51.85 7.25 25.55
N HIS A 444 50.90 7.32 24.63
CA HIS A 444 50.60 6.35 23.59
C HIS A 444 50.49 7.07 22.25
N VAL A 445 50.63 6.32 21.16
CA VAL A 445 50.63 6.88 19.80
C VAL A 445 49.54 6.25 18.96
N PHE A 446 48.73 7.08 18.29
CA PHE A 446 47.79 6.69 17.25
C PHE A 446 48.29 7.24 15.90
N GLU A 447 48.41 6.39 14.88
CA GLU A 447 48.90 6.76 13.56
C GLU A 447 47.88 6.38 12.50
N VAL A 448 47.62 7.27 11.53
CA VAL A 448 46.84 6.99 10.32
C VAL A 448 47.79 6.99 9.13
N LEU A 449 47.81 5.89 8.37
CA LEU A 449 48.72 5.68 7.25
C LEU A 449 47.96 5.80 5.92
N GLY A 450 48.50 6.52 4.95
CA GLY A 450 48.01 6.53 3.57
C GLY A 450 48.35 5.23 2.84
N GLU A 451 49.51 4.66 3.12
CA GLU A 451 49.92 3.35 2.58
C GLU A 451 48.97 2.25 3.05
N GLY A 452 48.40 1.50 2.09
CA GLY A 452 47.45 0.41 2.34
C GLY A 452 46.01 0.86 2.66
N SER A 453 45.78 2.17 2.82
CA SER A 453 44.45 2.76 2.94
C SER A 453 43.80 2.95 1.58
N GLN A 454 42.47 3.04 1.59
CA GLN A 454 41.69 3.50 0.46
C GLN A 454 41.66 5.03 0.42
N TYR A 455 42.21 5.61 -0.64
CA TYR A 455 42.25 7.06 -0.82
C TYR A 455 40.83 7.64 -0.84
N GLY A 456 40.63 8.75 -0.14
CA GLY A 456 39.32 9.40 0.02
C GLY A 456 38.54 8.95 1.26
N THR A 457 38.97 7.91 1.98
CA THR A 457 38.35 7.56 3.27
C THR A 457 38.57 8.70 4.28
N ILE A 458 37.54 9.13 5.00
CA ILE A 458 37.63 10.33 5.84
C ILE A 458 37.77 9.93 7.32
N PHE A 459 38.71 10.56 8.02
CA PHE A 459 38.96 10.38 9.46
C PHE A 459 38.84 11.71 10.20
N TYR A 460 37.91 11.78 11.15
CA TYR A 460 37.61 13.00 11.93
C TYR A 460 38.36 13.06 13.27
N GLY A 461 38.76 11.90 13.81
CA GLY A 461 39.38 11.81 15.12
C GLY A 461 39.13 10.47 15.79
N PHE A 462 39.53 10.34 17.05
CA PHE A 462 39.31 9.13 17.84
C PHE A 462 39.15 9.42 19.34
N ARG A 463 38.55 8.46 20.04
CA ARG A 463 38.38 8.45 21.49
C ARG A 463 39.00 7.20 22.08
N VAL A 464 39.47 7.33 23.31
CA VAL A 464 39.91 6.22 24.15
C VAL A 464 39.06 6.24 25.41
N CYS A 465 38.29 5.17 25.64
CA CYS A 465 37.34 5.07 26.75
C CYS A 465 37.35 3.67 27.36
N ARG A 466 36.89 3.50 28.60
CA ARG A 466 36.82 2.18 29.25
C ARG A 466 35.86 1.24 28.51
N GLN A 467 34.75 1.79 28.02
CA GLN A 467 33.76 1.04 27.26
C GLN A 467 33.05 1.94 26.25
N PHE A 468 33.00 1.47 25.00
CA PHE A 468 32.17 2.04 23.96
C PHE A 468 30.94 1.15 23.74
N GLN A 469 29.76 1.76 23.69
CA GLN A 469 28.53 1.08 23.30
C GLN A 469 27.84 1.85 22.18
N GLU A 470 27.20 1.11 21.28
CA GLU A 470 26.40 1.66 20.20
C GLU A 470 25.09 0.89 20.02
N SER A 471 24.01 1.62 19.76
CA SER A 471 22.72 1.11 19.29
C SER A 471 22.33 1.79 17.98
N ARG A 472 21.28 1.27 17.33
CA ARG A 472 20.69 1.87 16.13
C ARG A 472 19.22 2.01 16.32
N GLU A 473 18.74 3.23 16.17
CA GLU A 473 17.37 3.58 16.51
C GLU A 473 16.74 4.32 15.35
N ALA A 474 15.51 3.95 15.01
CA ALA A 474 14.72 4.62 13.98
C ALA A 474 13.82 5.70 14.61
N GLY A 475 14.26 6.33 15.71
CA GLY A 475 13.51 7.36 16.44
C GLY A 475 12.39 6.84 17.34
N GLU A 476 11.89 7.68 18.25
CA GLU A 476 10.78 7.39 19.15
C GLU A 476 9.85 8.60 19.37
N ALA A 477 8.55 8.39 19.37
CA ALA A 477 7.57 9.42 19.73
C ALA A 477 6.95 9.11 21.10
N THR A 478 6.64 10.15 21.86
CA THR A 478 5.90 10.03 23.14
C THR A 478 4.53 10.66 22.97
N PHE A 479 3.49 9.91 23.33
CA PHE A 479 2.09 10.30 23.28
C PHE A 479 1.50 10.33 24.68
N THR A 480 0.50 11.19 24.92
CA THR A 480 -0.20 11.22 26.21
C THR A 480 -1.60 10.64 26.08
N LEU A 481 -1.85 9.51 26.74
CA LEU A 481 -3.19 8.91 26.85
C LEU A 481 -3.92 9.46 28.07
N MET A 482 -5.19 9.85 27.90
CA MET A 482 -6.02 10.52 28.89
C MET A 482 -7.35 9.77 29.13
N PRO A 483 -7.35 8.48 29.54
CA PRO A 483 -8.60 7.77 29.79
C PRO A 483 -9.42 8.43 30.91
N ARG A 484 -10.74 8.52 30.70
CA ARG A 484 -11.74 9.06 31.63
C ARG A 484 -12.94 8.14 31.72
N LYS A 485 -13.67 8.16 32.84
CA LYS A 485 -14.96 7.47 32.91
C LYS A 485 -15.99 8.21 32.07
N PHE A 486 -16.70 7.46 31.26
CA PHE A 486 -17.88 7.94 30.54
C PHE A 486 -19.15 7.59 31.31
N ARG A 487 -20.30 8.17 30.93
CA ARG A 487 -21.61 7.74 31.42
C ARG A 487 -22.23 6.79 30.41
N ASP A 488 -22.49 5.54 30.76
CA ASP A 488 -23.10 4.58 29.84
C ASP A 488 -24.52 4.98 29.38
N ARG A 489 -25.13 4.18 28.50
CA ARG A 489 -26.52 4.36 28.03
C ARG A 489 -27.57 4.45 29.15
N ASN A 490 -27.26 3.94 30.35
CA ASN A 490 -28.12 4.01 31.54
C ASN A 490 -27.76 5.19 32.47
N GLY A 491 -26.78 6.03 32.10
CA GLY A 491 -26.29 7.15 32.88
C GLY A 491 -25.33 6.77 34.02
N MET A 492 -24.87 5.51 34.08
CA MET A 492 -23.93 5.01 35.08
C MET A 492 -22.49 5.27 34.66
N ALA A 493 -21.59 5.51 35.61
CA ALA A 493 -20.17 5.65 35.30
C ALA A 493 -19.63 4.31 34.74
N ALA A 494 -18.97 4.38 33.59
CA ALA A 494 -18.50 3.24 32.82
C ALA A 494 -16.97 3.26 32.71
N TRP A 495 -16.42 2.06 32.74
CA TRP A 495 -14.99 1.76 32.67
C TRP A 495 -14.83 0.43 31.93
N PRO A 496 -13.66 0.14 31.33
CA PRO A 496 -13.51 -1.08 30.57
C PRO A 496 -13.87 -2.34 31.35
N TYR A 497 -14.40 -3.32 30.64
CA TYR A 497 -14.70 -4.63 31.20
C TYR A 497 -13.47 -5.23 31.90
N GLU A 498 -13.67 -5.74 33.11
CA GLU A 498 -12.61 -6.24 33.99
C GLU A 498 -11.43 -5.27 34.25
N ASN A 499 -11.62 -3.96 34.07
CA ASN A 499 -10.56 -2.94 34.22
C ASN A 499 -9.39 -3.14 33.23
N LYS A 500 -9.64 -3.73 32.05
CA LYS A 500 -8.62 -4.03 31.05
C LYS A 500 -8.75 -3.14 29.83
N PHE A 501 -7.68 -2.42 29.52
CA PHE A 501 -7.48 -1.68 28.29
C PHE A 501 -6.62 -2.46 27.31
N LYS A 502 -6.71 -2.07 26.05
CA LYS A 502 -5.80 -2.49 24.98
C LYS A 502 -5.44 -1.28 24.14
N LEU A 503 -4.18 -1.21 23.73
CA LEU A 503 -3.66 -0.21 22.80
C LEU A 503 -3.65 -0.80 21.40
N THR A 504 -4.18 -0.06 20.42
CA THR A 504 -4.07 -0.41 19.00
C THR A 504 -3.36 0.70 18.24
N LEU A 505 -2.31 0.36 17.49
CA LEU A 505 -1.64 1.25 16.55
C LEU A 505 -2.22 1.07 15.15
N GLU A 506 -2.59 2.17 14.51
CA GLU A 506 -2.91 2.19 13.08
C GLU A 506 -1.64 2.49 12.29
N ALA A 507 -1.20 1.53 11.47
CA ALA A 507 0.09 1.58 10.82
C ALA A 507 0.07 1.09 9.36
N VAL A 508 0.96 1.61 8.51
CA VAL A 508 1.25 1.01 7.20
C VAL A 508 2.52 0.19 7.31
N ARG A 509 2.37 -1.12 7.08
CA ARG A 509 3.46 -2.09 7.01
C ARG A 509 3.79 -2.39 5.55
N ARG A 510 5.04 -2.80 5.29
CA ARG A 510 5.48 -3.22 3.95
C ARG A 510 6.26 -4.54 4.03
N PRO A 511 6.23 -5.36 2.97
CA PRO A 511 7.17 -6.47 2.87
C PRO A 511 8.62 -6.02 3.10
N PRO A 512 9.47 -6.88 3.67
CA PRO A 512 10.90 -6.58 3.78
C PRO A 512 11.51 -6.27 2.41
N GLU A 513 12.39 -5.29 2.36
CA GLU A 513 13.14 -4.96 1.15
C GLU A 513 14.58 -5.52 1.27
N PRO A 514 15.19 -5.89 0.14
CA PRO A 514 16.61 -6.23 0.11
C PRO A 514 17.46 -5.07 0.64
N ALA A 515 18.52 -5.39 1.37
CA ALA A 515 19.34 -4.42 2.08
C ALA A 515 20.04 -3.48 1.09
N LEU A 516 19.67 -2.21 1.16
CA LEU A 516 20.08 -1.19 0.20
C LEU A 516 21.60 -1.00 0.23
N ILE A 517 22.23 -1.08 -0.95
CA ILE A 517 23.64 -0.72 -1.14
C ILE A 517 23.69 0.74 -1.60
N PHE A 518 22.94 1.05 -2.65
CA PHE A 518 22.90 2.37 -3.26
C PHE A 518 21.64 2.55 -4.10
N TYR A 519 21.09 3.75 -4.09
CA TYR A 519 20.09 4.18 -5.05
C TYR A 519 20.45 5.54 -5.59
N ASP A 520 19.92 5.82 -6.78
CA ASP A 520 20.00 7.11 -7.43
C ASP A 520 18.64 7.44 -8.05
N ASP A 521 18.04 8.54 -7.58
CA ASP A 521 16.87 9.20 -8.18
C ASP A 521 17.30 10.33 -9.13
N PHE A 522 18.61 10.44 -9.37
CA PHE A 522 19.32 11.37 -10.25
C PHE A 522 19.20 12.84 -9.89
N ARG A 523 18.45 13.21 -8.85
CA ARG A 523 18.09 14.60 -8.54
C ARG A 523 19.29 15.47 -8.16
N ASP A 524 20.35 14.84 -7.66
CA ASP A 524 21.58 15.53 -7.23
C ASP A 524 22.53 15.82 -8.40
N TRP A 525 22.25 15.27 -9.59
CA TRP A 525 23.06 15.47 -10.79
C TRP A 525 22.51 16.61 -11.64
N GLN A 526 23.34 17.16 -12.52
CA GLN A 526 22.96 18.29 -13.38
C GLN A 526 22.65 17.80 -14.81
N ASP A 527 23.56 18.01 -15.77
CA ASP A 527 23.30 17.71 -17.18
C ASP A 527 23.77 16.30 -17.61
N GLN A 528 24.67 15.68 -16.83
CA GLN A 528 25.31 14.41 -17.17
C GLN A 528 25.51 13.53 -15.94
N LEU A 529 25.63 12.23 -16.18
CA LEU A 529 26.05 11.27 -15.16
C LEU A 529 27.50 11.58 -14.74
N PRO A 530 27.79 11.72 -13.44
CA PRO A 530 29.13 12.06 -12.96
C PRO A 530 30.12 10.91 -13.19
N SER A 531 31.24 11.20 -13.86
CA SER A 531 32.22 10.19 -14.31
C SER A 531 32.99 9.50 -13.18
N ASP A 532 33.04 10.11 -12.00
CA ASP A 532 33.61 9.50 -10.80
C ASP A 532 32.66 8.48 -10.17
N LYS A 533 31.35 8.55 -10.44
CA LYS A 533 30.34 7.61 -9.93
C LYS A 533 29.85 6.60 -10.97
N TYR A 534 29.84 6.97 -12.24
CA TYR A 534 29.34 6.17 -13.34
C TYR A 534 30.36 6.02 -14.47
N ILE A 535 30.38 4.83 -15.09
CA ILE A 535 31.11 4.56 -16.34
C ILE A 535 30.08 4.43 -17.46
N ILE A 536 30.21 5.28 -18.49
CA ILE A 536 29.49 5.12 -19.76
C ILE A 536 30.34 4.22 -20.67
N HIS A 537 29.87 3.00 -20.89
CA HIS A 537 30.56 2.01 -21.75
C HIS A 537 30.25 2.24 -23.22
N SER A 538 29.04 2.69 -23.54
CA SER A 538 28.60 2.99 -24.89
C SER A 538 27.41 3.94 -24.91
N GLY A 539 27.17 4.54 -26.09
CA GLY A 539 26.06 5.44 -26.34
C GLY A 539 26.19 6.80 -25.66
N ALA A 540 25.06 7.48 -25.48
CA ALA A 540 25.00 8.82 -24.93
C ALA A 540 23.85 8.92 -23.94
N TRP A 541 24.16 9.47 -22.76
CA TRP A 541 23.24 9.58 -21.64
C TRP A 541 23.22 11.01 -21.13
N LYS A 542 22.02 11.49 -20.82
CA LYS A 542 21.80 12.85 -20.33
C LYS A 542 20.91 12.80 -19.10
N VAL A 543 21.20 13.64 -18.11
CA VAL A 543 20.32 13.87 -16.97
C VAL A 543 19.36 15.02 -17.33
N ASN A 544 18.07 14.83 -17.09
CA ASN A 544 17.01 15.79 -17.37
C ASN A 544 16.27 16.13 -16.09
N LYS A 545 15.86 17.39 -15.95
CA LYS A 545 15.07 17.89 -14.81
C LYS A 545 13.74 18.43 -15.28
N ASP A 546 12.69 18.16 -14.51
CA ASP A 546 11.42 18.85 -14.70
C ASP A 546 11.52 20.27 -14.13
N LYS A 547 11.59 21.25 -15.02
CA LYS A 547 11.68 22.67 -14.66
C LYS A 547 10.40 23.21 -14.03
N ASN A 548 9.28 22.50 -14.18
CA ASN A 548 7.99 22.88 -13.64
C ASN A 548 7.69 22.23 -12.29
N ASP A 549 8.54 21.31 -11.81
CA ASP A 549 8.39 20.72 -10.49
C ASP A 549 8.71 21.78 -9.41
N PRO A 550 7.74 22.15 -8.55
CA PRO A 550 7.95 23.12 -7.49
C PRO A 550 8.78 22.58 -6.31
N ALA A 551 9.09 21.28 -6.28
CA ALA A 551 9.84 20.66 -5.18
C ALA A 551 11.29 21.17 -5.11
N PRO A 552 11.87 21.31 -3.89
CA PRO A 552 13.27 21.74 -3.71
C PRO A 552 14.28 20.82 -4.41
N ARG A 553 14.02 19.50 -4.42
CA ARG A 553 14.73 18.50 -5.25
C ARG A 553 13.82 18.11 -6.42
N GLN A 554 13.94 18.85 -7.53
CA GLN A 554 13.15 18.64 -8.74
C GLN A 554 13.22 17.19 -9.24
N TYR A 555 12.09 16.66 -9.71
CA TYR A 555 12.00 15.39 -10.40
C TYR A 555 13.00 15.34 -11.56
N THR A 556 13.77 14.26 -11.60
CA THR A 556 14.93 14.12 -12.49
C THR A 556 14.96 12.71 -13.05
N TRP A 557 15.38 12.57 -14.30
CA TRP A 557 15.52 11.27 -14.96
C TRP A 557 16.69 11.30 -15.95
N VAL A 558 17.28 10.13 -16.18
CA VAL A 558 18.29 9.93 -17.22
C VAL A 558 17.59 9.50 -18.50
N SER A 559 17.95 10.08 -19.64
CA SER A 559 17.51 9.63 -20.96
C SER A 559 18.68 9.32 -21.87
N GLY A 560 18.56 8.32 -22.72
CA GLY A 560 19.60 7.99 -23.69
C GLY A 560 19.48 6.59 -24.25
N SER A 561 20.58 6.13 -24.83
CA SER A 561 20.78 4.75 -25.28
C SER A 561 22.25 4.36 -25.09
N GLY A 562 22.55 3.06 -25.13
CA GLY A 562 23.87 2.49 -24.87
C GLY A 562 23.94 1.75 -23.55
N LYS A 563 25.06 1.86 -22.83
CA LYS A 563 25.31 1.14 -21.58
C LYS A 563 26.06 2.01 -20.58
N PHE A 564 25.57 2.08 -19.35
CA PHE A 564 26.32 2.64 -18.22
C PHE A 564 26.21 1.77 -16.97
N THR A 565 27.22 1.85 -16.10
CA THR A 565 27.24 1.18 -14.79
C THR A 565 27.80 2.08 -13.71
N LEU A 566 27.67 1.70 -12.44
CA LEU A 566 28.50 2.30 -11.40
C LEU A 566 30.00 2.12 -11.71
N ASN A 567 30.81 3.08 -11.26
CA ASN A 567 32.25 3.11 -11.38
C ASN A 567 32.94 2.26 -10.29
N THR A 568 32.53 1.00 -10.19
CA THR A 568 33.12 -0.01 -9.30
C THR A 568 32.61 -1.39 -9.72
N SER A 569 33.37 -2.45 -9.47
CA SER A 569 33.01 -3.82 -9.87
C SER A 569 33.11 -4.84 -8.73
N ARG A 570 32.98 -4.38 -7.49
CA ARG A 570 33.24 -5.18 -6.28
C ARG A 570 32.03 -5.94 -5.74
N PHE A 571 30.84 -5.72 -6.30
CA PHE A 571 29.61 -6.22 -5.71
C PHE A 571 29.31 -7.63 -6.16
N THR A 572 28.82 -8.47 -5.26
CA THR A 572 28.35 -9.82 -5.53
C THR A 572 26.91 -9.94 -5.05
N ASN A 573 26.16 -10.90 -5.60
CA ASN A 573 24.81 -11.22 -5.13
C ASN A 573 23.91 -9.97 -5.00
N VAL A 574 23.65 -9.29 -6.12
CA VAL A 574 22.96 -8.01 -6.14
C VAL A 574 21.53 -8.18 -6.65
N THR A 575 20.60 -7.46 -6.03
CA THR A 575 19.32 -7.10 -6.63
C THR A 575 19.46 -5.76 -7.33
N VAL A 576 19.35 -5.75 -8.65
CA VAL A 576 19.29 -4.52 -9.45
C VAL A 576 17.83 -4.19 -9.70
N ASP A 577 17.44 -2.96 -9.47
CA ASP A 577 16.05 -2.50 -9.64
C ASP A 577 16.07 -1.13 -10.28
N ALA A 578 15.28 -0.95 -11.34
CA ALA A 578 15.19 0.34 -12.00
C ALA A 578 13.78 0.59 -12.56
N ASN A 579 13.37 1.85 -12.54
CA ASN A 579 12.12 2.27 -13.17
C ASN A 579 12.43 2.89 -14.53
N LEU A 580 11.97 2.22 -15.59
CA LEU A 580 12.42 2.44 -16.97
C LEU A 580 11.23 2.68 -17.90
N ARG A 581 11.37 3.59 -18.86
CA ARG A 581 10.42 3.87 -19.93
C ARG A 581 11.10 3.68 -21.28
N VAL A 582 10.61 2.74 -22.10
CA VAL A 582 11.12 2.49 -23.45
C VAL A 582 10.36 3.36 -24.45
N GLU A 583 11.06 4.13 -25.27
CA GLU A 583 10.44 5.17 -26.11
C GLU A 583 10.27 4.70 -27.57
N GLU A 584 11.05 3.71 -27.99
CA GLU A 584 11.08 3.17 -29.36
C GLU A 584 11.09 1.63 -29.37
N GLU A 585 10.76 1.04 -30.53
CA GLU A 585 10.86 -0.41 -30.73
C GLU A 585 12.33 -0.87 -30.61
N GLY A 586 12.63 -1.63 -29.56
CA GLY A 586 13.96 -2.16 -29.30
C GLY A 586 14.07 -2.82 -27.95
N MET A 587 15.30 -2.98 -27.46
CA MET A 587 15.59 -3.61 -26.17
C MET A 587 16.13 -2.61 -25.14
N ALA A 588 15.59 -2.65 -23.93
CA ALA A 588 16.04 -1.81 -22.82
C ALA A 588 15.85 -2.53 -21.49
N GLY A 589 16.79 -2.37 -20.55
CA GLY A 589 16.69 -3.05 -19.27
C GLY A 589 17.84 -2.81 -18.31
N VAL A 590 17.83 -3.60 -17.24
CA VAL A 590 18.82 -3.56 -16.16
C VAL A 590 19.90 -4.62 -16.37
N LEU A 591 21.11 -4.33 -15.93
CA LEU A 591 22.24 -5.24 -16.06
C LEU A 591 22.99 -5.40 -14.74
N PHE A 592 23.62 -6.55 -14.58
CA PHE A 592 24.62 -6.82 -13.55
C PHE A 592 25.75 -7.64 -14.18
N LYS A 593 26.97 -7.10 -14.18
CA LYS A 593 28.11 -7.69 -14.89
C LYS A 593 27.82 -7.92 -16.38
N ASP A 594 27.70 -9.17 -16.79
CA ASP A 594 27.42 -9.64 -18.14
C ASP A 594 25.97 -10.12 -18.32
N LEU A 595 25.17 -10.14 -17.25
CA LEU A 595 23.73 -10.40 -17.29
C LEU A 595 22.95 -9.14 -17.69
N TRP A 596 21.93 -9.32 -18.52
CA TRP A 596 21.02 -8.25 -18.93
C TRP A 596 19.58 -8.77 -18.98
N PHE A 597 18.73 -8.21 -18.12
CA PHE A 597 17.29 -8.45 -18.13
C PHE A 597 16.60 -7.25 -18.79
N CYS A 598 15.89 -7.50 -19.89
CA CYS A 598 15.31 -6.43 -20.71
C CYS A 598 13.89 -6.70 -21.18
N LEU A 599 13.20 -5.59 -21.48
CA LEU A 599 11.99 -5.59 -22.31
C LEU A 599 12.43 -5.55 -23.77
N ASN A 600 11.90 -6.46 -24.58
CA ASN A 600 12.10 -6.49 -26.03
C ASN A 600 10.80 -6.07 -26.74
N MET A 601 10.78 -4.83 -27.19
CA MET A 601 9.63 -4.15 -27.79
C MET A 601 9.52 -4.35 -29.31
N ASN A 602 10.40 -5.15 -29.92
CA ASN A 602 10.36 -5.46 -31.37
C ASN A 602 9.20 -6.39 -31.76
N TYR A 603 8.47 -6.92 -30.80
CA TYR A 603 7.36 -7.85 -31.02
C TYR A 603 6.05 -7.21 -30.60
N LYS A 604 4.97 -7.49 -31.35
CA LYS A 604 3.62 -7.06 -30.97
C LYS A 604 3.28 -7.59 -29.58
N GLY A 605 3.05 -6.69 -28.63
CA GLY A 605 2.80 -6.99 -27.22
C GLY A 605 4.05 -7.09 -26.33
N GLY A 606 5.26 -7.00 -26.89
CA GLY A 606 6.53 -7.06 -26.17
C GLY A 606 6.91 -8.44 -25.64
N ARG A 607 8.16 -8.59 -25.18
CA ARG A 607 8.68 -9.80 -24.51
C ARG A 607 9.61 -9.44 -23.36
N TYR A 608 9.75 -10.37 -22.42
CA TYR A 608 10.82 -10.38 -21.42
C TYR A 608 11.97 -11.24 -21.95
N GLU A 609 13.20 -10.76 -21.82
CA GLU A 609 14.39 -11.54 -22.17
C GLU A 609 15.48 -11.40 -21.11
N LEU A 610 16.17 -12.51 -20.85
CA LEU A 610 17.39 -12.54 -20.04
C LEU A 610 18.55 -12.98 -20.94
N HIS A 611 19.62 -12.21 -20.94
CA HIS A 611 20.82 -12.44 -21.73
C HIS A 611 22.06 -12.53 -20.84
N GLN A 612 23.09 -13.25 -21.29
CA GLN A 612 24.42 -13.28 -20.71
C GLN A 612 25.47 -13.17 -21.83
N GLY A 613 26.32 -12.14 -21.78
CA GLY A 613 27.39 -11.95 -22.77
C GLY A 613 26.91 -11.90 -24.23
N GLY A 614 25.67 -11.41 -24.46
CA GLY A 614 25.02 -11.36 -25.77
C GLY A 614 24.25 -12.64 -26.18
N THR A 615 24.31 -13.69 -25.37
CA THR A 615 23.52 -14.92 -25.58
C THR A 615 22.22 -14.86 -24.81
N ARG A 616 21.08 -15.09 -25.47
CA ARG A 616 19.77 -15.15 -24.80
C ARG A 616 19.62 -16.44 -24.00
N LEU A 617 19.49 -16.33 -22.68
CA LEU A 617 19.31 -17.43 -21.75
C LEU A 617 17.84 -17.83 -21.57
N ALA A 618 16.94 -16.85 -21.54
CA ALA A 618 15.51 -17.08 -21.34
C ALA A 618 14.65 -16.03 -22.05
N THR A 619 13.42 -16.40 -22.39
CA THR A 619 12.41 -15.49 -22.94
C THR A 619 11.02 -15.89 -22.44
N GLN A 620 10.18 -14.90 -22.19
CA GLN A 620 8.80 -15.10 -21.73
C GLN A 620 7.89 -14.03 -22.34
N TRP A 621 6.68 -14.42 -22.74
CA TRP A 621 5.65 -13.47 -23.19
C TRP A 621 4.91 -12.88 -21.98
N PRO A 622 4.57 -11.58 -22.00
CA PRO A 622 3.81 -10.95 -20.94
C PRO A 622 2.35 -11.42 -20.95
N GLY A 623 1.70 -11.40 -19.78
CA GLY A 623 0.27 -11.73 -19.64
C GLY A 623 -0.67 -10.66 -20.24
N GLY A 624 -0.15 -9.49 -20.60
CA GLY A 624 -0.82 -8.41 -21.32
C GLY A 624 0.21 -7.61 -22.13
N PRO A 625 -0.19 -6.82 -23.14
CA PRO A 625 0.76 -6.14 -24.00
C PRO A 625 1.60 -5.11 -23.23
N LEU A 626 2.91 -5.13 -23.43
CA LEU A 626 3.79 -4.02 -23.06
C LEU A 626 3.56 -2.85 -24.04
N ALA A 627 3.63 -1.63 -23.52
CA ALA A 627 3.43 -0.40 -24.27
C ALA A 627 4.69 0.47 -24.24
N LEU A 628 4.97 1.14 -25.36
CA LEU A 628 5.98 2.20 -25.40
C LEU A 628 5.52 3.39 -24.57
N ASN A 629 6.47 4.18 -24.08
CA ASN A 629 6.25 5.38 -23.28
C ASN A 629 5.53 5.14 -21.94
N THR A 630 5.48 3.89 -21.48
CA THR A 630 5.03 3.49 -20.16
C THR A 630 6.21 3.16 -19.26
N TYR A 631 6.18 3.62 -18.02
CA TYR A 631 7.17 3.23 -17.02
C TYR A 631 6.90 1.83 -16.51
N TYR A 632 7.96 1.03 -16.45
CA TYR A 632 7.99 -0.30 -15.88
C TYR A 632 9.12 -0.40 -14.87
N ARG A 633 8.83 -0.97 -13.70
CA ARG A 633 9.85 -1.31 -12.71
C ARG A 633 10.44 -2.68 -13.03
N LEU A 634 11.69 -2.71 -13.50
CA LEU A 634 12.43 -3.93 -13.79
C LEU A 634 13.36 -4.25 -12.63
N ARG A 635 13.27 -5.47 -12.10
CA ARG A 635 14.13 -5.95 -11.03
C ARG A 635 14.79 -7.27 -11.43
N MET A 636 16.10 -7.38 -11.25
CA MET A 636 16.88 -8.60 -11.47
C MET A 636 17.61 -8.96 -10.18
N LYS A 637 17.17 -10.03 -9.51
CA LYS A 637 17.80 -10.59 -8.31
C LYS A 637 18.82 -11.64 -8.74
N VAL A 638 20.08 -11.45 -8.38
CA VAL A 638 21.18 -12.39 -8.65
C VAL A 638 21.69 -12.93 -7.32
N ARG A 639 21.71 -14.26 -7.18
CA ARG A 639 22.15 -14.96 -5.96
C ARG A 639 22.97 -16.19 -6.33
N GLY A 640 24.30 -16.07 -6.31
CA GLY A 640 25.22 -17.09 -6.82
C GLY A 640 24.95 -17.40 -8.29
N ARG A 641 24.28 -18.53 -8.53
CA ARG A 641 23.85 -18.99 -9.88
C ARG A 641 22.37 -18.71 -10.17
N GLU A 642 21.58 -18.34 -9.17
CA GLU A 642 20.15 -18.11 -9.33
C GLU A 642 19.89 -16.68 -9.81
N VAL A 643 19.03 -16.55 -10.83
CA VAL A 643 18.58 -15.27 -11.38
C VAL A 643 17.06 -15.25 -11.41
N VAL A 644 16.47 -14.28 -10.74
CA VAL A 644 15.02 -14.03 -10.77
C VAL A 644 14.79 -12.62 -11.32
N CYS A 645 14.09 -12.54 -12.45
CA CYS A 645 13.70 -11.27 -13.06
C CYS A 645 12.23 -10.99 -12.77
N LEU A 646 11.93 -9.77 -12.37
CA LEU A 646 10.60 -9.31 -12.00
C LEU A 646 10.23 -8.03 -12.78
N LEU A 647 8.95 -7.91 -13.10
CA LEU A 647 8.33 -6.70 -13.61
C LEU A 647 7.26 -6.25 -12.62
N ASN A 648 7.34 -5.01 -12.12
CA ASN A 648 6.40 -4.46 -11.14
C ASN A 648 6.19 -5.42 -9.94
N ASP A 649 7.30 -5.95 -9.42
CA ASP A 649 7.38 -6.94 -8.33
C ASP A 649 6.79 -8.33 -8.62
N ILE A 650 6.38 -8.61 -9.87
CA ILE A 650 5.90 -9.93 -10.30
C ILE A 650 7.06 -10.70 -10.95
N PRO A 651 7.43 -11.90 -10.47
CA PRO A 651 8.42 -12.75 -11.13
C PRO A 651 7.98 -13.13 -12.54
N VAL A 652 8.82 -12.84 -13.55
CA VAL A 652 8.57 -13.14 -14.97
C VAL A 652 9.55 -14.14 -15.56
N ILE A 653 10.78 -14.22 -15.03
CA ILE A 653 11.78 -15.22 -15.43
C ILE A 653 12.46 -15.74 -14.17
N ARG A 654 12.61 -17.06 -14.05
CA ARG A 654 13.52 -17.72 -13.10
C ARG A 654 14.51 -18.55 -13.90
N HIS A 655 15.80 -18.38 -13.65
CA HIS A 655 16.86 -19.06 -14.37
C HIS A 655 17.99 -19.45 -13.42
N THR A 656 18.63 -20.60 -13.67
CA THR A 656 19.81 -21.05 -12.94
C THR A 656 20.97 -21.17 -13.91
N LEU A 657 22.02 -20.39 -13.66
CA LEU A 657 23.21 -20.35 -14.49
C LEU A 657 24.10 -21.59 -14.29
N ALA A 658 24.92 -21.85 -15.31
CA ALA A 658 25.93 -22.90 -15.24
C ALA A 658 27.00 -22.59 -14.19
N GLU A 659 27.43 -21.32 -14.11
CA GLU A 659 28.46 -20.83 -13.20
C GLU A 659 27.95 -19.64 -12.38
N GLU A 660 28.63 -19.34 -11.27
CA GLU A 660 28.32 -18.15 -10.47
C GLU A 660 28.71 -16.87 -11.21
N VAL A 661 27.88 -15.83 -11.08
CA VAL A 661 28.11 -14.55 -11.76
C VAL A 661 29.38 -13.87 -11.25
N GLY A 662 29.75 -14.04 -9.98
CA GLY A 662 30.91 -13.38 -9.36
C GLY A 662 30.72 -11.87 -9.21
N ALA A 663 31.83 -11.15 -9.01
CA ALA A 663 31.80 -9.71 -8.71
C ALA A 663 31.57 -8.85 -9.96
N GLY A 664 30.83 -7.75 -9.81
CA GLY A 664 30.52 -6.83 -10.89
C GLY A 664 29.89 -5.52 -10.44
N ALA A 665 29.40 -4.78 -11.43
CA ALA A 665 28.67 -3.52 -11.30
C ALA A 665 27.27 -3.71 -11.87
N TRP A 666 26.31 -2.92 -11.40
CA TRP A 666 25.01 -2.82 -12.04
C TRP A 666 24.82 -1.50 -12.78
N GLY A 667 23.80 -1.47 -13.63
CA GLY A 667 23.40 -0.30 -14.37
C GLY A 667 22.31 -0.59 -15.38
N VAL A 668 22.27 0.21 -16.43
CA VAL A 668 21.24 0.17 -17.47
C VAL A 668 21.91 -0.06 -18.82
N GLN A 669 21.25 -0.87 -19.65
CA GLN A 669 21.63 -1.07 -21.05
C GLN A 669 20.38 -0.98 -21.93
N SER A 670 20.50 -0.26 -23.04
CA SER A 670 19.48 -0.15 -24.05
C SER A 670 20.06 0.05 -25.45
N ASP A 671 19.44 -0.58 -26.44
CA ASP A 671 19.78 -0.41 -27.85
C ASP A 671 19.03 0.77 -28.49
N VAL A 672 18.06 1.35 -27.78
CA VAL A 672 17.13 2.38 -28.27
C VAL A 672 16.95 3.51 -27.27
N ALA A 673 16.24 4.56 -27.66
CA ALA A 673 15.90 5.64 -26.76
C ALA A 673 15.05 5.15 -25.58
N MET A 674 15.48 5.50 -24.38
CA MET A 674 14.78 5.16 -23.15
C MET A 674 15.03 6.20 -22.06
N SER A 675 14.18 6.19 -21.04
CA SER A 675 14.30 7.00 -19.83
C SER A 675 14.34 6.13 -18.56
N CYS A 676 15.10 6.56 -17.55
CA CYS A 676 15.25 5.92 -16.25
C CYS A 676 15.20 6.97 -15.15
N ASP A 677 14.27 6.87 -14.19
CA ASP A 677 14.11 7.86 -13.11
C ASP A 677 14.44 7.30 -11.71
N LEU A 678 14.80 6.02 -11.64
CA LEU A 678 15.27 5.37 -10.43
C LEU A 678 16.20 4.21 -10.80
N LEU A 679 17.38 4.16 -10.19
CA LEU A 679 18.29 3.02 -10.25
C LEU A 679 18.74 2.62 -8.84
N VAL A 680 18.53 1.36 -8.48
CA VAL A 680 18.81 0.80 -7.16
C VAL A 680 19.65 -0.45 -7.29
N GLY A 681 20.64 -0.59 -6.41
CA GLY A 681 21.31 -1.83 -6.11
C GLY A 681 21.18 -2.14 -4.62
N ALA A 682 20.84 -3.39 -4.33
CA ALA A 682 20.70 -3.91 -2.99
C ALA A 682 21.34 -5.30 -2.89
N ASP A 683 21.68 -5.73 -1.69
CA ASP A 683 22.16 -7.09 -1.42
C ASP A 683 21.00 -8.08 -1.61
N SER A 684 21.23 -9.18 -2.32
CA SER A 684 20.16 -10.14 -2.63
C SER A 684 19.89 -11.15 -1.51
N HIS A 685 20.74 -11.21 -0.49
CA HIS A 685 20.54 -12.09 0.66
C HIS A 685 20.04 -11.34 1.89
N TRP A 686 20.64 -10.19 2.20
CA TRP A 686 20.26 -9.39 3.35
C TRP A 686 18.99 -8.60 3.08
N HIS A 687 18.09 -8.54 4.07
CA HIS A 687 16.83 -7.81 3.98
C HIS A 687 16.60 -7.02 5.27
N TYR A 688 16.01 -5.84 5.17
CA TYR A 688 15.49 -5.11 6.31
C TYR A 688 13.96 -5.20 6.34
N PRO A 689 13.36 -5.57 7.48
CA PRO A 689 11.91 -5.57 7.65
C PRO A 689 11.36 -4.13 7.76
N GLN A 690 10.06 -3.97 7.48
CA GLN A 690 9.32 -2.70 7.52
C GLN A 690 7.95 -2.90 8.19
N GLU A 691 7.92 -3.62 9.32
CA GLU A 691 6.69 -4.22 9.82
C GLU A 691 6.45 -4.10 11.33
N ALA A 692 7.45 -3.68 12.12
CA ALA A 692 7.36 -3.67 13.58
C ALA A 692 7.66 -2.32 14.24
N MET A 693 6.96 -2.07 15.36
CA MET A 693 7.22 -0.99 16.31
C MET A 693 7.32 -1.55 17.72
N ASP A 694 8.10 -0.92 18.58
CA ASP A 694 8.14 -1.21 20.00
C ASP A 694 7.30 -0.15 20.74
N ILE A 695 6.40 -0.59 21.63
CA ILE A 695 5.64 0.29 22.51
C ILE A 695 6.16 0.16 23.94
N ILE A 696 6.23 1.27 24.67
CA ILE A 696 6.52 1.29 26.10
C ILE A 696 5.27 1.80 26.80
N LEU A 697 4.62 0.91 27.55
CA LEU A 697 3.40 1.17 28.29
C LEU A 697 3.66 2.00 29.56
N PRO A 698 2.61 2.56 30.19
CA PRO A 698 2.77 3.45 31.34
C PRO A 698 3.41 2.81 32.58
N ASP A 699 3.37 1.48 32.69
CA ASP A 699 4.03 0.70 33.74
C ASP A 699 5.52 0.41 33.45
N GLY A 700 6.02 0.85 32.29
CA GLY A 700 7.37 0.59 31.79
C GLY A 700 7.51 -0.71 31.00
N THR A 701 6.44 -1.49 30.81
CA THR A 701 6.48 -2.72 30.03
C THR A 701 6.69 -2.40 28.55
N GLU A 702 7.68 -3.05 27.93
CA GLU A 702 7.95 -2.93 26.49
C GLU A 702 7.32 -4.11 25.71
N GLN A 703 6.69 -3.81 24.57
CA GLN A 703 6.11 -4.83 23.68
C GLN A 703 6.43 -4.51 22.21
N THR A 704 6.88 -5.51 21.46
CA THR A 704 7.03 -5.40 20.00
C THR A 704 5.74 -5.80 19.32
N LEU A 705 5.18 -4.91 18.50
CA LEU A 705 3.98 -5.14 17.72
C LEU A 705 4.32 -5.28 16.23
N GLY A 706 3.60 -6.12 15.49
CA GLY A 706 3.70 -6.22 14.02
C GLY A 706 4.84 -7.09 13.47
N ARG A 707 5.75 -7.59 14.31
CA ARG A 707 6.83 -8.50 13.88
C ARG A 707 6.26 -9.84 13.41
N ILE A 708 6.61 -10.25 12.20
CA ILE A 708 6.26 -11.58 11.66
C ILE A 708 7.35 -12.58 12.04
N PRO A 709 7.03 -13.70 12.71
CA PRO A 709 7.99 -14.76 12.98
C PRO A 709 8.45 -15.41 11.66
N ARG A 710 9.73 -15.77 11.59
CA ARG A 710 10.34 -16.35 10.39
C ARG A 710 11.19 -17.58 10.70
N SER A 711 11.30 -18.45 9.72
CA SER A 711 12.12 -19.67 9.73
C SER A 711 13.12 -19.68 8.58
N GLY A 712 14.24 -20.40 8.73
CA GLY A 712 15.24 -20.54 7.66
C GLY A 712 16.04 -19.26 7.38
N ILE A 713 16.00 -18.28 8.28
CA ILE A 713 16.76 -17.02 8.20
C ILE A 713 17.76 -16.90 9.35
N THR A 714 18.78 -16.06 9.18
CA THR A 714 19.70 -15.66 10.25
C THR A 714 19.56 -14.16 10.50
N TRP A 715 19.30 -13.75 11.74
CA TRP A 715 19.23 -12.33 12.11
C TRP A 715 20.63 -11.77 12.36
N ASP A 716 20.87 -10.57 11.85
CA ASP A 716 21.88 -9.67 12.37
C ASP A 716 21.21 -8.69 13.32
N GLU A 717 21.25 -9.02 14.61
CA GLU A 717 20.70 -8.20 15.69
C GLU A 717 21.35 -6.82 15.75
N LYS A 718 22.58 -6.65 15.22
CA LYS A 718 23.25 -5.36 15.18
C LYS A 718 22.47 -4.37 14.31
N TRP A 719 21.92 -4.81 13.18
CA TRP A 719 21.20 -3.93 12.23
C TRP A 719 19.68 -4.15 12.25
N GLY A 720 19.22 -5.25 12.83
CA GLY A 720 17.84 -5.73 12.69
C GLY A 720 17.56 -6.20 11.25
N PHE A 721 18.59 -6.68 10.55
CA PHE A 721 18.47 -7.26 9.22
C PHE A 721 18.41 -8.77 9.34
N PHE A 722 17.89 -9.45 8.32
CA PHE A 722 18.00 -10.90 8.25
C PHE A 722 18.57 -11.34 6.91
N TYR A 723 19.28 -12.45 6.97
CA TYR A 723 19.92 -13.10 5.84
C TYR A 723 19.07 -14.26 5.34
N LEU A 724 18.80 -14.27 4.03
CA LEU A 724 18.08 -15.30 3.31
C LEU A 724 19.04 -16.06 2.37
N GLU A 725 19.30 -17.33 2.66
CA GLU A 725 20.26 -18.14 1.89
C GLU A 725 19.78 -18.45 0.46
N SER A 726 18.49 -18.76 0.28
CA SER A 726 17.89 -19.10 -1.01
C SER A 726 16.36 -18.88 -0.99
N GLY A 727 15.69 -18.96 -2.13
CA GLY A 727 14.23 -18.83 -2.21
C GLY A 727 13.70 -17.39 -2.03
N ASP A 728 12.39 -17.28 -1.78
CA ASP A 728 11.68 -16.02 -1.58
C ASP A 728 11.38 -15.74 -0.10
N GLU A 729 11.47 -14.48 0.33
CA GLU A 729 11.27 -14.10 1.74
C GLU A 729 9.89 -14.49 2.27
N LEU A 730 8.86 -14.46 1.42
CA LEU A 730 7.50 -14.82 1.79
C LEU A 730 7.41 -16.24 2.36
N ASP A 731 8.20 -17.17 1.83
CA ASP A 731 8.22 -18.58 2.24
C ASP A 731 8.83 -18.77 3.64
N THR A 732 9.55 -17.76 4.14
CA THR A 732 10.14 -17.79 5.49
C THR A 732 9.13 -17.48 6.58
N ARG A 733 8.02 -16.81 6.23
CA ARG A 733 7.05 -16.27 7.19
C ARG A 733 6.19 -17.36 7.82
N LEU A 734 6.14 -17.36 9.14
CA LEU A 734 5.29 -18.21 9.96
C LEU A 734 4.04 -17.43 10.39
N GLU A 735 2.96 -18.15 10.71
CA GLU A 735 1.76 -17.53 11.28
C GLU A 735 2.08 -16.91 12.65
N PRO A 736 1.85 -15.60 12.82
CA PRO A 736 1.92 -14.95 14.12
C PRO A 736 1.05 -15.63 15.20
N PRO A 737 1.59 -15.88 16.40
CA PRO A 737 0.85 -16.56 17.46
C PRO A 737 -0.35 -15.74 17.96
N ASP A 738 -0.26 -14.42 17.89
CA ASP A 738 -1.23 -13.45 18.42
C ASP A 738 -2.53 -13.33 17.61
N GLY A 739 -2.51 -13.64 16.31
CA GLY A 739 -3.68 -13.36 15.48
C GLY A 739 -3.38 -12.86 14.09
N MET A 740 -2.30 -12.10 13.99
CA MET A 740 -2.00 -11.28 12.83
C MET A 740 -1.77 -12.18 11.61
N ASP A 741 -2.17 -11.72 10.42
CA ASP A 741 -1.86 -12.40 9.17
C ASP A 741 -0.34 -12.26 8.89
N LYS A 742 0.29 -13.34 8.40
CA LYS A 742 1.67 -13.30 7.90
C LYS A 742 1.80 -12.54 6.57
N LEU A 743 0.70 -12.37 5.85
CA LEU A 743 0.64 -11.56 4.64
C LEU A 743 0.52 -10.09 5.03
N ILE A 744 1.39 -9.26 4.45
CA ILE A 744 1.33 -7.81 4.59
C ILE A 744 0.56 -7.28 3.38
N ILE A 745 -0.68 -6.87 3.60
CA ILE A 745 -1.49 -6.22 2.57
C ILE A 745 -1.15 -4.72 2.47
N LYS A 746 -1.37 -4.13 1.30
CA LYS A 746 -1.18 -2.69 1.07
C LYS A 746 -2.40 -1.89 1.54
N ASP A 747 -2.71 -1.99 2.83
CA ASP A 747 -3.77 -1.24 3.52
C ASP A 747 -3.30 -0.87 4.93
N TRP A 748 -4.06 -0.04 5.64
CA TRP A 748 -3.80 0.26 7.06
C TRP A 748 -4.01 -0.99 7.91
N ASP A 749 -2.98 -1.34 8.67
CA ASP A 749 -3.01 -2.42 9.64
C ASP A 749 -3.26 -1.88 11.05
N TYR A 750 -3.77 -2.74 11.91
CA TYR A 750 -4.13 -2.41 13.30
C TYR A 750 -3.39 -3.36 14.23
N LEU A 751 -2.35 -2.86 14.87
CA LEU A 751 -1.43 -3.64 15.69
C LEU A 751 -1.77 -3.53 17.17
N HIS A 752 -1.96 -4.65 17.85
CA HIS A 752 -2.58 -4.69 19.17
C HIS A 752 -1.60 -5.04 20.30
N SER A 753 -1.64 -4.30 21.40
CA SER A 753 -0.93 -4.66 22.64
C SER A 753 -1.59 -5.85 23.35
N ALA A 754 -0.85 -6.49 24.27
CA ALA A 754 -1.47 -7.29 25.31
C ALA A 754 -2.38 -6.41 26.21
N PRO A 755 -3.44 -6.98 26.84
CA PRO A 755 -4.27 -6.23 27.77
C PRO A 755 -3.50 -5.73 29.00
N PHE A 756 -3.82 -4.53 29.46
CA PHE A 756 -3.22 -3.90 30.65
C PHE A 756 -4.25 -3.07 31.41
N THR A 757 -3.92 -2.59 32.62
CA THR A 757 -4.85 -1.85 33.47
C THR A 757 -4.42 -0.41 33.67
N LEU A 758 -5.36 0.53 33.64
CA LEU A 758 -5.12 1.92 34.00
C LEU A 758 -6.17 2.40 35.01
N THR A 759 -5.89 3.53 35.65
CA THR A 759 -6.91 4.34 36.33
C THR A 759 -7.18 5.60 35.51
N GLU A 760 -8.09 6.46 35.96
CA GLU A 760 -8.24 7.78 35.35
C GLU A 760 -6.96 8.61 35.58
N GLY A 761 -6.44 9.23 34.53
CA GLY A 761 -5.18 9.98 34.59
C GLY A 761 -4.59 10.25 33.21
N ASP A 762 -3.40 10.86 33.19
CA ASP A 762 -2.66 11.16 31.97
C ASP A 762 -1.37 10.33 31.98
N TYR A 763 -1.17 9.55 30.93
CA TYR A 763 -0.13 8.54 30.89
C TYR A 763 0.73 8.68 29.63
N PRO A 764 2.06 8.79 29.77
CA PRO A 764 2.94 8.75 28.62
C PRO A 764 3.01 7.32 28.07
N VAL A 765 2.88 7.19 26.75
CA VAL A 765 3.20 5.98 26.00
C VAL A 765 4.24 6.33 24.96
N LYS A 766 5.30 5.54 24.88
CA LYS A 766 6.31 5.72 23.83
C LYS A 766 6.10 4.72 22.72
N VAL A 767 6.29 5.16 21.48
CA VAL A 767 6.35 4.31 20.31
C VAL A 767 7.70 4.51 19.64
N ARG A 768 8.52 3.46 19.62
CA ARG A 768 9.81 3.42 18.93
C ARG A 768 9.64 2.69 17.61
N MET A 769 10.12 3.30 16.53
CA MET A 769 10.14 2.62 15.23
C MET A 769 11.26 1.57 15.28
N ARG A 770 10.89 0.30 15.46
CA ARG A 770 11.85 -0.81 15.47
C ARG A 770 12.45 -1.01 14.08
N ASP A 771 11.57 -0.94 13.10
CA ASP A 771 11.90 -1.08 11.69
C ASP A 771 11.85 0.26 10.98
N GLN A 772 12.82 0.51 10.11
CA GLN A 772 12.74 1.63 9.17
C GLN A 772 11.62 1.37 8.16
N GLY A 773 10.96 2.43 7.68
CA GLY A 773 9.94 2.36 6.65
C GLY A 773 8.54 1.95 7.11
N ILE A 774 8.34 1.64 8.40
CA ILE A 774 6.97 1.50 8.95
C ILE A 774 6.38 2.88 9.25
N TRP A 775 5.09 3.07 8.98
CA TRP A 775 4.39 4.34 9.21
C TRP A 775 3.37 4.19 10.32
N LEU A 776 3.35 5.10 11.29
CA LEU A 776 2.33 5.21 12.35
C LEU A 776 1.39 6.37 12.01
N SER A 777 0.07 6.16 12.07
CA SER A 777 -0.94 7.21 11.86
C SER A 777 -1.66 7.60 13.14
N ARG A 778 -2.14 6.61 13.90
CA ARG A 778 -2.96 6.83 15.09
C ARG A 778 -2.71 5.80 16.17
N ILE A 779 -2.99 6.19 17.41
CA ILE A 779 -3.00 5.31 18.57
C ILE A 779 -4.41 5.34 19.17
N TYR A 780 -5.01 4.17 19.36
CA TYR A 780 -6.31 4.02 20.01
C TYR A 780 -6.17 3.30 21.34
N LEU A 781 -6.78 3.85 22.39
CA LEU A 781 -6.94 3.22 23.68
C LEU A 781 -8.40 2.80 23.84
N GLY A 782 -8.67 1.49 23.88
CA GLY A 782 -10.02 0.96 23.99
C GLY A 782 -10.15 -0.16 25.00
N ASP A 783 -11.38 -0.62 25.19
CA ASP A 783 -11.71 -1.74 26.07
C ASP A 783 -11.13 -3.06 25.52
N ALA A 784 -10.38 -3.80 26.34
CA ALA A 784 -9.68 -5.00 25.89
C ALA A 784 -10.61 -6.13 25.39
N ASP A 785 -11.88 -6.14 25.83
CA ASP A 785 -12.92 -7.08 25.41
C ASP A 785 -13.39 -6.82 23.96
N GLY A 786 -13.30 -5.56 23.52
CA GLY A 786 -13.33 -5.17 22.11
C GLY A 786 -13.74 -3.72 21.87
N PHE A 787 -13.32 -3.17 20.73
CA PHE A 787 -13.68 -1.82 20.31
C PHE A 787 -13.58 -1.67 18.79
N SER A 788 -14.40 -0.78 18.25
CA SER A 788 -14.63 -0.70 16.81
C SER A 788 -14.65 0.73 16.30
N ILE A 789 -14.42 0.85 14.99
CA ILE A 789 -14.73 2.04 14.20
C ILE A 789 -15.83 1.67 13.22
N ALA A 790 -16.88 2.48 13.13
CA ALA A 790 -17.89 2.35 12.09
C ALA A 790 -17.85 3.55 11.15
N VAL A 791 -17.98 3.32 9.85
CA VAL A 791 -18.08 4.38 8.84
C VAL A 791 -19.31 4.13 7.99
N PHE A 792 -20.20 5.11 7.88
CA PHE A 792 -21.48 4.94 7.21
C PHE A 792 -22.03 6.23 6.59
N PRO A 793 -22.74 6.11 5.46
CA PRO A 793 -23.43 7.24 4.83
C PRO A 793 -24.76 7.55 5.52
N PHE A 794 -25.27 8.75 5.29
CA PHE A 794 -26.61 9.20 5.69
C PHE A 794 -27.24 10.05 4.58
N ALA A 795 -28.39 10.66 4.83
CA ALA A 795 -29.18 11.33 3.79
C ALA A 795 -28.35 12.41 3.04
N GLU A 796 -27.62 13.26 3.74
CA GLU A 796 -26.81 14.31 3.15
C GLU A 796 -25.61 13.77 2.36
N THR A 797 -25.01 12.66 2.78
CA THR A 797 -23.99 11.94 1.98
C THR A 797 -24.55 11.60 0.60
N ILE A 798 -25.73 10.98 0.59
CA ILE A 798 -26.38 10.49 -0.63
C ILE A 798 -26.79 11.67 -1.52
N LEU A 799 -27.29 12.76 -0.95
CA LEU A 799 -27.62 13.97 -1.70
C LEU A 799 -26.38 14.64 -2.29
N ARG A 800 -25.28 14.70 -1.54
CA ARG A 800 -24.00 15.24 -2.01
C ARG A 800 -23.48 14.44 -3.21
N GLN A 801 -23.55 13.12 -3.13
CA GLN A 801 -23.21 12.23 -4.23
C GLN A 801 -24.17 12.45 -5.42
N GLY A 802 -25.47 12.60 -5.17
CA GLY A 802 -26.45 12.97 -6.20
C GLY A 802 -26.13 14.30 -6.90
N ASP A 803 -25.68 15.31 -6.15
CA ASP A 803 -25.26 16.59 -6.70
C ASP A 803 -23.97 16.48 -7.54
N ILE A 804 -23.02 15.63 -7.16
CA ILE A 804 -21.84 15.33 -7.98
C ILE A 804 -22.27 14.71 -9.31
N ALA A 805 -23.11 13.67 -9.27
CA ALA A 805 -23.63 13.03 -10.47
C ALA A 805 -24.36 14.03 -11.38
N ALA A 806 -25.22 14.87 -10.80
CA ALA A 806 -26.06 15.80 -11.53
C ALA A 806 -25.31 17.01 -12.09
N TYR A 807 -24.50 17.68 -11.26
CA TYR A 807 -23.92 18.98 -11.58
C TYR A 807 -22.50 18.92 -12.12
N GLU A 808 -21.67 18.01 -11.60
CA GLU A 808 -20.28 17.88 -12.08
C GLU A 808 -20.24 17.08 -13.38
N PHE A 809 -20.96 15.95 -13.44
CA PHE A 809 -20.86 15.01 -14.55
C PHE A 809 -22.08 14.96 -15.48
N LYS A 810 -23.20 15.56 -15.07
CA LYS A 810 -24.47 15.52 -15.82
C LYS A 810 -24.90 14.10 -16.17
N ALA A 811 -24.62 13.15 -15.27
CA ALA A 811 -25.10 11.79 -15.36
C ALA A 811 -26.64 11.77 -15.33
N ARG A 812 -27.27 10.65 -15.65
CA ARG A 812 -28.72 10.51 -15.64
C ARG A 812 -29.31 10.73 -14.24
N GLY A 813 -28.60 10.25 -13.22
CA GLY A 813 -29.00 10.30 -11.83
C GLY A 813 -28.17 9.35 -10.98
N ILE A 814 -28.75 8.86 -9.88
CA ILE A 814 -28.10 7.90 -8.98
C ILE A 814 -28.85 6.58 -8.91
N GLY A 815 -28.10 5.49 -8.72
CA GLY A 815 -28.60 4.17 -8.36
C GLY A 815 -28.25 3.87 -6.91
N LEU A 816 -29.25 3.71 -6.03
CA LEU A 816 -29.04 3.44 -4.60
C LEU A 816 -29.05 1.94 -4.33
N TRP A 817 -27.96 1.40 -3.79
CA TRP A 817 -27.88 0.02 -3.30
C TRP A 817 -28.00 -0.02 -1.77
N SER A 818 -29.06 -0.56 -1.17
CA SER A 818 -30.39 -0.87 -1.74
C SER A 818 -31.48 -0.34 -0.81
N VAL A 819 -32.75 -0.30 -1.26
CA VAL A 819 -33.82 0.36 -0.51
C VAL A 819 -34.02 -0.25 0.89
N GLY A 820 -34.33 0.57 1.89
CA GLY A 820 -34.51 0.15 3.28
C GLY A 820 -33.21 0.05 4.08
N GLN A 821 -32.06 0.43 3.52
CA GLN A 821 -30.79 0.55 4.25
C GLN A 821 -30.45 2.01 4.59
N GLU A 822 -31.03 2.96 3.86
CA GLU A 822 -30.77 4.39 3.96
C GLU A 822 -31.29 5.03 5.25
N ASP A 823 -30.83 6.26 5.53
CA ASP A 823 -31.49 7.16 6.45
C ASP A 823 -32.91 7.49 5.93
N PRO A 824 -33.99 7.19 6.69
CA PRO A 824 -35.36 7.48 6.26
C PRO A 824 -35.63 8.94 5.92
N GLN A 825 -34.84 9.90 6.42
CA GLN A 825 -34.95 11.31 6.06
C GLN A 825 -34.69 11.56 4.57
N LEU A 826 -33.91 10.70 3.90
CA LEU A 826 -33.62 10.80 2.47
C LEU A 826 -34.89 10.95 1.63
N TRP A 827 -35.94 10.19 1.95
CA TRP A 827 -37.20 10.19 1.21
C TRP A 827 -37.91 11.55 1.22
N HIS A 828 -37.68 12.38 2.23
CA HIS A 828 -38.24 13.73 2.30
C HIS A 828 -37.39 14.77 1.56
N MET A 829 -36.14 14.44 1.27
CA MET A 829 -35.16 15.34 0.65
C MET A 829 -35.00 15.09 -0.86
N LEU A 830 -35.29 13.88 -1.33
CA LEU A 830 -35.26 13.54 -2.76
C LEU A 830 -36.28 14.37 -3.57
N VAL A 831 -35.92 14.66 -4.81
CA VAL A 831 -36.81 15.37 -5.76
C VAL A 831 -37.93 14.45 -6.24
N ASP A 832 -39.15 14.99 -6.35
CA ASP A 832 -40.26 14.27 -6.97
C ASP A 832 -40.03 14.11 -8.47
N GLN A 833 -40.21 12.88 -8.97
CA GLN A 833 -40.10 12.51 -10.38
C GLN A 833 -41.37 12.81 -11.18
N VAL A 834 -42.47 13.08 -10.47
CA VAL A 834 -43.76 13.50 -11.03
C VAL A 834 -44.25 14.73 -10.29
N ASP A 835 -44.88 15.65 -11.02
CA ASP A 835 -45.60 16.76 -10.39
C ASP A 835 -46.83 16.19 -9.67
N GLY A 836 -46.99 16.52 -8.38
CA GLY A 836 -48.01 15.96 -7.49
C GLY A 836 -49.44 16.42 -7.76
#